data_AF-A0A166ICD4-F1
#
_entry.id   AF-A0A166ICD4-F1
#
_cell.length_a   1.000
_cell.length_b   1.000
_cell.length_c   1.000
_cell.angle_alpha   90.00
_cell.angle_beta   90.00
_cell.angle_gamma   90.00
#
_symmetry.space_group_name_H-M   'P 1'
#
loop_
_entity.id
_entity.type
_entity.pdbx_description
1 polymer ?
#
loop_
_entity_poly.entity_id
_entity_poly.type
_entity_poly.pdbx_seq_one_letter_code
_entity_poly.pdbx_strand_id
1 'polypeptide(L)'
;KAQKQWIKWTITIIPSLLQPYLRLLRTTQSLRNLSHDQEVQCTCGRLNLRKMTVICLHFDALKEETILTCQCSPAPLVLLARGLFPCTPVAPSLAVDIKLLEFARLQFLHLVPNTTGWCDATESFLNALSFKLTTRNSLRRRFSNCLRWYYTLLDSTEVHVQNSLNAVRDEMLAANNPLLFSAPSAHFVPSSPLPPSSPPLPSSPPLQSSPPLPPCPPLDDPFPEGPGSNNLKRPSEYLRRRCPLCFGGKVVHDPTVLADFIVSLDACFTQKRNKNNSARDPSYRDTHRAHHDTCFLSEAELHDMEKMVAELRASKSSTSTHPTNDTDDHLEPGMHLPTSVLNDCNNSFKAADEKREKASTTFFADTGLMALICRHDRLLFAANMTHAGERQHYALALLLKLMSHIPSNMTVGLLYDIVCQLKRSMIKFGFLKEFFPRIIFAVSVFHAYGHQWACQVVYHPRKCEGFGLSDGEGCERFWSSIKKLIPTLRVSGYHQRLFTLDLYTKHLESNSLLHLGSWLARRWHKCQTMKAEAKQALDDSTIPIETLREQWALQITSQTAPMPRQSKNKGAQAVQAIMVLDATITSEREEVSRLHSLTQGGTADMDSAFDDLRSTRVYLNTLIARRKHQFSTLGIAETTSLLAIKRSVFLQQRMNALAVKHRLRDKLRQRKFENERLERAYRRTINESKHKKHIAGSMQRREPTVQRLSQKYNALCRSMAILIQTGQAPQGAVVPELIPPDGLWKLDVDDTIWQDIGLDENDHNGQPPLWLRDDKVRAGIRSMLDHDRCIEEEKGLFRERVALQDWVCEEWAVVRVASERTG
;
A
#
# COMPACT_ATOMS: atom_id res chain seq x y z
N LYS A 1 -39.94 -1.20 -24.39
CA LYS A 1 -39.83 -2.67 -24.61
C LYS A 1 -38.66 -3.30 -23.85
N ALA A 2 -37.42 -2.80 -23.98
CA ALA A 2 -36.24 -3.34 -23.29
C ALA A 2 -36.34 -3.34 -21.75
N GLN A 3 -36.82 -2.24 -21.15
CA GLN A 3 -37.03 -2.15 -19.70
C GLN A 3 -38.04 -3.21 -19.18
N LYS A 4 -39.18 -3.39 -19.87
CA LYS A 4 -40.16 -4.43 -19.53
C LYS A 4 -39.57 -5.84 -19.59
N GLN A 5 -38.71 -6.12 -20.59
CA GLN A 5 -38.00 -7.40 -20.67
C GLN A 5 -36.98 -7.57 -19.54
N TRP A 6 -36.23 -6.51 -19.21
CA TRP A 6 -35.28 -6.52 -18.09
C TRP A 6 -35.99 -6.83 -16.76
N ILE A 7 -37.07 -6.11 -16.45
CA ILE A 7 -37.91 -6.34 -15.25
C ILE A 7 -38.41 -7.79 -15.22
N LYS A 8 -38.89 -8.31 -16.35
CA LYS A 8 -39.40 -9.68 -16.41
C LYS A 8 -38.30 -10.71 -16.13
N TRP A 9 -37.11 -10.51 -16.68
CA TRP A 9 -35.97 -11.37 -16.42
C TRP A 9 -35.54 -11.34 -14.95
N THR A 10 -35.36 -10.16 -14.38
CA THR A 10 -34.83 -10.00 -13.01
C THR A 10 -35.82 -10.39 -11.93
N ILE A 11 -37.10 -10.02 -12.08
CA ILE A 11 -38.12 -10.22 -11.04
C ILE A 11 -38.83 -11.56 -11.17
N THR A 12 -39.03 -12.08 -12.39
CA THR A 12 -39.79 -13.33 -12.59
C THR A 12 -38.93 -14.49 -13.04
N ILE A 13 -38.17 -14.34 -14.15
CA ILE A 13 -37.58 -15.51 -14.82
C ILE A 13 -36.36 -16.04 -14.07
N ILE A 14 -35.35 -15.21 -13.79
CA ILE A 14 -34.14 -15.71 -13.12
C ILE A 14 -34.48 -16.35 -11.76
N PRO A 15 -35.28 -15.72 -10.88
CA PRO A 15 -35.68 -16.35 -9.62
C PRO A 15 -36.40 -17.70 -9.82
N SER A 16 -37.27 -17.82 -10.83
CA SER A 16 -37.99 -19.08 -11.08
C SER A 16 -37.11 -20.19 -11.69
N LEU A 17 -35.95 -19.84 -12.25
CA LEU A 17 -35.01 -20.79 -12.84
C LEU A 17 -33.96 -21.32 -11.85
N LEU A 18 -33.78 -20.72 -10.67
CA LEU A 18 -32.73 -21.11 -9.71
C LEU A 18 -32.83 -22.58 -9.27
N GLN A 19 -33.99 -22.96 -8.72
CA GLN A 19 -34.22 -24.32 -8.25
C GLN A 19 -34.20 -25.36 -9.39
N PRO A 20 -34.86 -25.12 -10.54
CA PRO A 20 -34.72 -25.97 -11.72
C PRO A 20 -33.29 -26.14 -12.21
N TYR A 21 -32.48 -25.06 -12.20
CA TYR A 21 -31.09 -25.11 -12.63
C TYR A 21 -30.23 -25.96 -11.68
N LEU A 22 -30.35 -25.76 -10.37
CA LEU A 22 -29.66 -26.58 -9.37
C LEU A 22 -30.06 -28.06 -9.47
N ARG A 23 -31.35 -28.35 -9.68
CA ARG A 23 -31.84 -29.71 -9.91
C ARG A 23 -31.24 -30.31 -11.18
N LEU A 24 -31.20 -29.55 -12.27
CA LEU A 24 -30.59 -29.98 -13.53
C LEU A 24 -29.12 -30.35 -13.31
N LEU A 25 -28.35 -29.50 -12.63
CA LEU A 25 -26.95 -29.79 -12.31
C LEU A 25 -26.80 -31.08 -11.49
N ARG A 26 -27.66 -31.29 -10.48
CA ARG A 26 -27.64 -32.50 -9.65
C ARG A 26 -27.95 -33.76 -10.45
N THR A 27 -29.06 -33.78 -11.20
CA THR A 27 -29.52 -34.98 -11.92
C THR A 27 -28.61 -35.36 -13.09
N THR A 28 -27.94 -34.38 -13.70
CA THR A 28 -27.06 -34.59 -14.85
C THR A 28 -25.59 -34.73 -14.49
N GLN A 29 -25.23 -34.73 -13.19
CA GLN A 29 -23.84 -34.71 -12.72
C GLN A 29 -23.05 -33.54 -13.35
N SER A 30 -23.51 -32.32 -13.10
CA SER A 30 -22.94 -31.08 -13.65
C SER A 30 -22.96 -31.05 -15.18
N LEU A 31 -24.13 -31.29 -15.76
CA LEU A 31 -24.41 -31.32 -17.21
C LEU A 31 -23.74 -32.46 -17.98
N ARG A 32 -22.96 -33.33 -17.34
CA ARG A 32 -22.27 -34.45 -18.00
C ARG A 32 -23.25 -35.33 -18.77
N ASN A 33 -24.30 -35.79 -18.09
CA ASN A 33 -25.33 -36.71 -18.58
C ASN A 33 -26.65 -35.98 -18.91
N LEU A 34 -26.54 -34.85 -19.62
CA LEU A 34 -27.70 -34.05 -20.03
C LEU A 34 -28.46 -34.73 -21.18
N SER A 35 -29.79 -34.82 -21.06
CA SER A 35 -30.70 -35.21 -22.14
C SER A 35 -31.59 -34.03 -22.55
N HIS A 36 -31.79 -33.83 -23.85
CA HIS A 36 -32.55 -32.71 -24.41
C HIS A 36 -34.06 -33.01 -24.57
N ASP A 37 -34.53 -34.17 -24.15
CA ASP A 37 -35.91 -34.65 -24.29
C ASP A 37 -36.75 -34.54 -23.00
N GLN A 38 -36.21 -33.93 -21.94
CA GLN A 38 -36.93 -33.83 -20.66
C GLN A 38 -38.26 -33.07 -20.79
N GLU A 39 -39.32 -33.68 -20.27
CA GLU A 39 -40.62 -33.03 -20.10
C GLU A 39 -40.73 -32.33 -18.74
N VAL A 40 -41.29 -31.13 -18.74
CA VAL A 40 -41.62 -30.39 -17.52
C VAL A 40 -43.04 -30.73 -17.07
N GLN A 41 -43.19 -31.11 -15.81
CA GLN A 41 -44.50 -31.40 -15.22
C GLN A 41 -45.39 -30.13 -15.20
N CYS A 42 -46.65 -30.24 -15.64
CA CYS A 42 -47.66 -29.19 -15.47
C CYS A 42 -48.71 -29.61 -14.44
N THR A 43 -49.10 -28.69 -13.56
CA THR A 43 -50.25 -28.83 -12.66
C THR A 43 -51.57 -28.35 -13.28
N CYS A 44 -51.50 -27.62 -14.38
CA CYS A 44 -52.64 -27.05 -15.12
C CYS A 44 -53.45 -28.05 -15.97
N GLY A 45 -53.11 -29.34 -15.97
CA GLY A 45 -53.69 -30.32 -16.90
C GLY A 45 -53.42 -30.01 -18.38
N ARG A 46 -52.42 -29.18 -18.69
CA ARG A 46 -52.12 -28.65 -20.04
C ARG A 46 -53.29 -27.87 -20.68
N LEU A 47 -54.14 -27.26 -19.86
CA LEU A 47 -55.19 -26.34 -20.33
C LEU A 47 -54.51 -25.07 -20.92
N ASN A 48 -54.92 -24.64 -22.12
CA ASN A 48 -54.37 -23.48 -22.87
C ASN A 48 -52.90 -23.60 -23.29
N LEU A 49 -52.50 -24.74 -23.87
CA LEU A 49 -51.19 -24.92 -24.49
C LEU A 49 -50.93 -23.95 -25.64
N ARG A 50 -49.74 -23.35 -25.64
CA ARG A 50 -49.20 -22.61 -26.77
C ARG A 50 -48.03 -23.39 -27.36
N LYS A 51 -48.13 -23.71 -28.65
CA LYS A 51 -47.02 -24.23 -29.45
C LYS A 51 -46.11 -23.06 -29.85
N MET A 52 -44.82 -23.25 -29.67
CA MET A 52 -43.82 -22.27 -30.08
C MET A 52 -42.62 -22.98 -30.67
N THR A 53 -42.14 -22.47 -31.79
CA THR A 53 -40.98 -23.00 -32.48
C THR A 53 -39.74 -22.17 -32.12
N VAL A 54 -38.68 -22.85 -31.70
CA VAL A 54 -37.44 -22.24 -31.22
C VAL A 54 -36.26 -22.85 -31.95
N ILE A 55 -35.40 -21.99 -32.51
CA ILE A 55 -34.13 -22.44 -33.07
C ILE A 55 -33.16 -22.71 -31.91
N CYS A 56 -32.65 -23.93 -31.81
CA CYS A 56 -31.76 -24.38 -30.76
C CYS A 56 -30.33 -24.52 -31.32
N LEU A 57 -29.41 -23.76 -30.74
CA LEU A 57 -28.00 -23.75 -31.13
C LEU A 57 -27.20 -24.68 -30.22
N HIS A 58 -26.62 -25.73 -30.80
CA HIS A 58 -25.69 -26.65 -30.16
C HIS A 58 -24.26 -26.44 -30.68
N PHE A 59 -23.30 -27.21 -30.18
CA PHE A 59 -21.89 -27.13 -30.62
C PHE A 59 -21.72 -27.35 -32.12
N ASP A 60 -22.41 -28.34 -32.65
CA ASP A 60 -22.22 -28.90 -33.99
C ASP A 60 -23.52 -28.90 -34.83
N ALA A 61 -24.61 -28.35 -34.30
CA ALA A 61 -25.91 -28.41 -34.94
C ALA A 61 -26.79 -27.19 -34.66
N LEU A 62 -27.68 -26.93 -35.61
CA LEU A 62 -28.81 -26.02 -35.47
C LEU A 62 -30.11 -26.82 -35.63
N LYS A 63 -30.93 -26.88 -34.58
CA LYS A 63 -32.18 -27.67 -34.58
C LYS A 63 -33.38 -26.75 -34.42
N GLU A 64 -34.46 -27.03 -35.15
CA GLU A 64 -35.74 -26.35 -34.95
C GLU A 64 -36.61 -27.23 -34.07
N GLU A 65 -36.89 -26.76 -32.84
CA GLU A 65 -37.68 -27.51 -31.87
C GLU A 65 -39.03 -26.84 -31.61
N THR A 66 -40.09 -27.64 -31.59
CA THR A 66 -41.40 -27.19 -31.13
C THR A 66 -41.54 -27.49 -29.64
N ILE A 67 -41.70 -26.45 -28.84
CA ILE A 67 -41.97 -26.56 -27.40
C ILE A 67 -43.44 -26.26 -27.09
N LEU A 68 -43.94 -26.96 -26.07
CA LEU A 68 -45.27 -26.77 -25.52
C LEU A 68 -45.16 -25.94 -24.24
N THR A 69 -45.84 -24.80 -24.20
CA THR A 69 -45.79 -23.86 -23.08
C THR A 69 -47.17 -23.59 -22.53
N CYS A 70 -47.26 -23.34 -21.23
CA CYS A 70 -48.48 -22.91 -20.55
C CYS A 70 -48.10 -21.96 -19.40
N GLN A 71 -49.07 -21.58 -18.55
CA GLN A 71 -48.80 -20.72 -17.40
C GLN A 71 -47.86 -21.36 -16.36
N CYS A 72 -47.93 -22.68 -16.16
CA CYS A 72 -47.06 -23.37 -15.19
C CYS A 72 -45.72 -23.81 -15.78
N SER A 73 -45.63 -23.98 -17.10
CA SER A 73 -44.39 -24.33 -17.82
C SER A 73 -44.04 -23.23 -18.84
N PRO A 74 -43.55 -22.07 -18.37
CA PRO A 74 -43.13 -21.00 -19.27
C PRO A 74 -41.92 -21.44 -20.10
N ALA A 75 -41.75 -20.83 -21.28
CA ALA A 75 -40.70 -21.22 -22.24
C ALA A 75 -39.29 -21.35 -21.62
N PRO A 76 -38.82 -20.41 -20.76
CA PRO A 76 -37.50 -20.56 -20.14
C PRO A 76 -37.35 -21.79 -19.26
N LEU A 77 -38.41 -22.23 -18.58
CA LEU A 77 -38.38 -23.43 -17.73
C LEU A 77 -38.29 -24.69 -18.59
N VAL A 78 -39.10 -24.77 -19.65
CA VAL A 78 -39.10 -25.91 -20.59
C VAL A 78 -37.75 -26.04 -21.28
N LEU A 79 -37.19 -24.93 -21.76
CA LEU A 79 -35.89 -24.91 -22.41
C LEU A 79 -34.77 -25.28 -21.43
N LEU A 80 -34.79 -24.75 -20.21
CA LEU A 80 -33.79 -25.07 -19.18
C LEU A 80 -33.79 -26.57 -18.84
N ALA A 81 -34.95 -27.19 -18.70
CA ALA A 81 -35.05 -28.63 -18.46
C ALA A 81 -34.41 -29.46 -19.59
N ARG A 82 -34.48 -28.97 -20.83
CA ARG A 82 -33.78 -29.55 -21.99
C ARG A 82 -32.32 -29.12 -22.13
N GLY A 83 -31.76 -28.41 -21.15
CA GLY A 83 -30.39 -27.91 -21.17
C GLY A 83 -30.12 -26.77 -22.16
N LEU A 84 -31.17 -26.04 -22.52
CA LEU A 84 -31.13 -24.89 -23.43
C LEU A 84 -31.48 -23.59 -22.69
N PHE A 85 -30.87 -22.48 -23.07
CA PHE A 85 -31.12 -21.18 -22.45
C PHE A 85 -31.64 -20.14 -23.45
N PRO A 86 -32.81 -19.51 -23.20
CA PRO A 86 -33.49 -18.67 -24.19
C PRO A 86 -32.91 -17.25 -24.33
N CYS A 87 -33.04 -16.68 -25.53
CA CYS A 87 -32.62 -15.30 -25.80
C CYS A 87 -33.61 -14.22 -25.33
N THR A 88 -34.86 -14.59 -25.02
CA THR A 88 -35.88 -13.68 -24.48
C THR A 88 -36.78 -14.38 -23.44
N PRO A 89 -37.44 -13.64 -22.53
CA PRO A 89 -38.09 -14.24 -21.36
C PRO A 89 -39.50 -14.78 -21.61
N VAL A 90 -40.10 -14.51 -22.78
CA VAL A 90 -41.53 -14.81 -23.04
C VAL A 90 -41.71 -15.63 -24.32
N ALA A 91 -41.19 -15.14 -25.44
CA ALA A 91 -41.32 -15.79 -26.75
C ALA A 91 -39.94 -15.89 -27.42
N PRO A 92 -39.06 -16.79 -26.95
CA PRO A 92 -37.72 -16.95 -27.50
C PRO A 92 -37.77 -17.46 -28.94
N SER A 93 -37.05 -16.80 -29.84
CA SER A 93 -36.81 -17.29 -31.21
C SER A 93 -35.52 -18.08 -31.34
N LEU A 94 -34.66 -18.03 -30.32
CA LEU A 94 -33.41 -18.77 -30.23
C LEU A 94 -33.21 -19.22 -28.78
N ALA A 95 -32.71 -20.44 -28.60
CA ALA A 95 -32.11 -20.91 -27.37
C ALA A 95 -30.72 -21.49 -27.65
N VAL A 96 -29.82 -21.42 -26.68
CA VAL A 96 -28.43 -21.88 -26.83
C VAL A 96 -28.18 -22.96 -25.80
N ASP A 97 -27.52 -24.04 -26.21
CA ASP A 97 -27.08 -25.11 -25.32
C ASP A 97 -26.24 -24.55 -24.17
N ILE A 98 -26.56 -24.93 -22.95
CA ILE A 98 -25.87 -24.42 -21.75
C ILE A 98 -24.40 -24.82 -21.77
N LYS A 99 -24.04 -25.99 -22.31
CA LYS A 99 -22.63 -26.38 -22.45
C LYS A 99 -21.88 -25.45 -23.40
N LEU A 100 -22.53 -25.00 -24.47
CA LEU A 100 -21.96 -24.04 -25.41
C LEU A 100 -21.82 -22.64 -24.80
N LEU A 101 -22.82 -22.21 -24.02
CA LEU A 101 -22.74 -20.95 -23.27
C LEU A 101 -21.62 -20.99 -22.23
N GLU A 102 -21.47 -22.10 -21.51
CA GLU A 102 -20.42 -22.30 -20.53
C GLU A 102 -19.03 -22.31 -21.18
N PHE A 103 -18.89 -22.98 -22.33
CA PHE A 103 -17.66 -22.96 -23.10
C PHE A 103 -17.29 -21.55 -23.56
N ALA A 104 -18.25 -20.80 -24.12
CA ALA A 104 -18.03 -19.41 -24.52
C ALA A 104 -17.66 -18.51 -23.31
N ARG A 105 -18.33 -18.71 -22.17
CA ARG A 105 -18.06 -18.03 -20.91
C ARG A 105 -16.61 -18.23 -20.47
N LEU A 106 -16.17 -19.49 -20.38
CA LEU A 106 -14.81 -19.86 -19.98
C LEU A 106 -13.78 -19.32 -20.97
N GLN A 107 -14.04 -19.44 -22.28
CA GLN A 107 -13.17 -18.88 -23.30
C GLN A 107 -12.99 -17.36 -23.12
N PHE A 108 -14.06 -16.63 -22.78
CA PHE A 108 -14.00 -15.18 -22.52
C PHE A 108 -13.33 -14.79 -21.20
N LEU A 109 -13.00 -15.73 -20.31
CA LEU A 109 -12.14 -15.50 -19.14
C LEU A 109 -10.66 -15.75 -19.47
N HIS A 110 -10.38 -16.68 -20.39
CA HIS A 110 -9.02 -16.96 -20.85
C HIS A 110 -8.57 -16.03 -21.99
N LEU A 111 -9.48 -15.51 -22.80
CA LEU A 111 -9.23 -14.61 -23.94
C LEU A 111 -9.94 -13.28 -23.80
N VAL A 112 -9.55 -12.29 -24.60
CA VAL A 112 -10.26 -11.00 -24.67
C VAL A 112 -11.72 -11.23 -25.10
N PRO A 113 -12.71 -10.79 -24.32
CA PRO A 113 -14.11 -11.05 -24.64
C PRO A 113 -14.51 -10.35 -25.94
N ASN A 114 -14.88 -11.15 -26.96
CA ASN A 114 -15.30 -10.66 -28.27
C ASN A 114 -16.50 -11.47 -28.78
N THR A 115 -17.70 -11.06 -28.36
CA THR A 115 -18.94 -11.74 -28.75
C THR A 115 -19.18 -11.69 -30.26
N THR A 116 -18.78 -10.59 -30.93
CA THR A 116 -18.93 -10.45 -32.39
C THR A 116 -18.10 -11.50 -33.12
N GLY A 117 -16.79 -11.52 -32.87
CA GLY A 117 -15.90 -12.47 -33.53
C GLY A 117 -16.24 -13.93 -33.20
N TRP A 118 -16.69 -14.20 -31.96
CA TRP A 118 -17.16 -15.54 -31.58
C TRP A 118 -18.40 -15.97 -32.37
N CYS A 119 -19.38 -15.07 -32.52
CA CYS A 119 -20.59 -15.36 -33.28
C CYS A 119 -20.28 -15.52 -34.77
N ASP A 120 -19.44 -14.66 -35.35
CA ASP A 120 -19.06 -14.75 -36.76
C ASP A 120 -18.36 -16.09 -37.06
N ALA A 121 -17.42 -16.50 -36.19
CA ALA A 121 -16.77 -17.80 -36.30
C ALA A 121 -17.76 -18.97 -36.18
N THR A 122 -18.71 -18.88 -35.24
CA THR A 122 -19.74 -19.90 -35.04
C THR A 122 -20.68 -19.99 -36.24
N GLU A 123 -21.14 -18.86 -36.78
CA GLU A 123 -21.96 -18.82 -37.99
C GLU A 123 -21.19 -19.41 -39.19
N SER A 124 -19.91 -19.06 -39.38
CA SER A 124 -19.07 -19.64 -40.43
C SER A 124 -18.88 -21.15 -40.28
N PHE A 125 -18.63 -21.63 -39.06
CA PHE A 125 -18.49 -23.06 -38.76
C PHE A 125 -19.77 -23.84 -39.08
N LEU A 126 -20.92 -23.35 -38.61
CA LEU A 126 -22.21 -23.99 -38.88
C LEU A 126 -22.58 -23.98 -40.37
N ASN A 127 -22.28 -22.89 -41.07
CA ASN A 127 -22.46 -22.81 -42.52
C ASN A 127 -21.62 -23.86 -43.26
N ALA A 128 -20.38 -24.13 -42.82
CA ALA A 128 -19.54 -25.18 -43.38
C ALA A 128 -20.12 -26.59 -43.12
N LEU A 129 -20.85 -26.77 -42.02
CA LEU A 129 -21.63 -27.97 -41.71
C LEU A 129 -23.01 -28.01 -42.41
N SER A 130 -23.26 -27.12 -43.38
CA SER A 130 -24.52 -26.98 -44.11
C SER A 130 -25.74 -26.52 -43.27
N PHE A 131 -25.53 -26.06 -42.04
CA PHE A 131 -26.58 -25.40 -41.26
C PHE A 131 -26.66 -23.91 -41.65
N LYS A 132 -27.85 -23.44 -42.02
CA LYS A 132 -28.06 -22.04 -42.44
C LYS A 132 -28.91 -21.29 -41.43
N LEU A 133 -28.41 -20.16 -40.94
CA LEU A 133 -29.24 -19.17 -40.24
C LEU A 133 -29.96 -18.30 -41.28
N THR A 134 -31.28 -18.21 -41.17
CA THR A 134 -32.16 -17.51 -42.12
C THR A 134 -31.91 -15.99 -42.20
N THR A 135 -31.17 -15.41 -41.26
CA THR A 135 -30.95 -13.96 -41.15
C THR A 135 -29.49 -13.64 -40.83
N ARG A 136 -28.86 -12.77 -41.64
CA ARG A 136 -27.49 -12.25 -41.46
C ARG A 136 -27.42 -11.39 -40.19
N ASN A 137 -26.37 -11.50 -39.38
CA ASN A 137 -26.21 -10.82 -38.07
C ASN A 137 -27.24 -11.19 -36.99
N SER A 138 -27.98 -12.29 -37.16
CA SER A 138 -29.06 -12.66 -36.24
C SER A 138 -28.57 -13.35 -34.98
N LEU A 139 -27.41 -14.03 -35.03
CA LEU A 139 -26.90 -14.75 -33.86
C LEU A 139 -26.36 -13.79 -32.82
N ARG A 140 -25.53 -12.82 -33.21
CA ARG A 140 -24.82 -11.92 -32.29
C ARG A 140 -25.72 -11.34 -31.19
N ARG A 141 -26.84 -10.72 -31.56
CA ARG A 141 -27.76 -10.10 -30.58
C ARG A 141 -28.45 -11.12 -29.69
N ARG A 142 -28.93 -12.22 -30.27
CA ARG A 142 -29.68 -13.27 -29.56
C ARG A 142 -28.76 -14.05 -28.62
N PHE A 143 -27.58 -14.44 -29.08
CA PHE A 143 -26.52 -15.05 -28.29
C PHE A 143 -26.02 -14.12 -27.18
N SER A 144 -25.78 -12.84 -27.47
CA SER A 144 -25.39 -11.86 -26.45
C SER A 144 -26.43 -11.77 -25.31
N ASN A 145 -27.72 -11.85 -25.65
CA ASN A 145 -28.79 -11.88 -24.66
C ASN A 145 -28.81 -13.19 -23.86
N CYS A 146 -28.68 -14.35 -24.52
CA CYS A 146 -28.56 -15.65 -23.84
C CYS A 146 -27.41 -15.62 -22.85
N LEU A 147 -26.20 -15.28 -23.32
CA LEU A 147 -24.99 -15.24 -22.51
C LEU A 147 -25.13 -14.26 -21.34
N ARG A 148 -25.68 -13.06 -21.57
CA ARG A 148 -25.92 -12.07 -20.51
C ARG A 148 -26.79 -12.64 -19.38
N TRP A 149 -27.93 -13.22 -19.72
CA TRP A 149 -28.87 -13.73 -18.71
C TRP A 149 -28.42 -15.05 -18.11
N TYR A 150 -27.64 -15.85 -18.84
CA TYR A 150 -26.93 -17.00 -18.29
C TYR A 150 -25.92 -16.59 -17.23
N TYR A 151 -25.11 -15.54 -17.47
CA TYR A 151 -24.27 -14.95 -16.42
C TYR A 151 -25.08 -14.55 -15.19
N THR A 152 -26.24 -13.90 -15.37
CA THR A 152 -27.11 -13.52 -14.25
C THR A 152 -27.68 -14.73 -13.51
N LEU A 153 -28.00 -15.83 -14.21
CA LEU A 153 -28.42 -17.08 -13.58
C LEU A 153 -27.30 -17.67 -12.73
N LEU A 154 -26.08 -17.75 -13.25
CA LEU A 154 -24.90 -18.23 -12.50
C LEU A 154 -24.64 -17.36 -11.26
N ASP A 155 -24.62 -16.05 -11.43
CA ASP A 155 -24.44 -15.05 -10.37
C ASP A 155 -25.49 -15.22 -9.26
N SER A 156 -26.77 -15.33 -9.64
CA SER A 156 -27.88 -15.51 -8.70
C SER A 156 -27.86 -16.89 -8.02
N THR A 157 -27.35 -17.91 -8.70
CA THR A 157 -27.17 -19.25 -8.12
C THR A 157 -26.06 -19.24 -7.08
N GLU A 158 -24.94 -18.56 -7.34
CA GLU A 158 -23.86 -18.38 -6.38
C GLU A 158 -24.35 -17.64 -5.13
N VAL A 159 -25.14 -16.56 -5.28
CA VAL A 159 -25.81 -15.87 -4.16
C VAL A 159 -26.65 -16.83 -3.35
N HIS A 160 -27.50 -17.62 -4.02
CA HIS A 160 -28.43 -18.52 -3.35
C HIS A 160 -27.71 -19.57 -2.51
N VAL A 161 -26.64 -20.17 -3.07
CA VAL A 161 -25.79 -21.12 -2.35
C VAL A 161 -25.08 -20.43 -1.19
N GLN A 162 -24.50 -19.25 -1.42
CA GLN A 162 -23.77 -18.52 -0.37
C GLN A 162 -24.68 -18.13 0.79
N ASN A 163 -25.89 -17.65 0.53
CA ASN A 163 -26.85 -17.31 1.58
C ASN A 163 -27.24 -18.53 2.40
N SER A 164 -27.38 -19.69 1.76
CA SER A 164 -27.66 -20.95 2.45
C SER A 164 -26.49 -21.37 3.36
N LEU A 165 -25.25 -21.25 2.87
CA LEU A 165 -24.05 -21.52 3.67
C LEU A 165 -23.89 -20.51 4.83
N ASN A 166 -24.17 -19.22 4.59
CA ASN A 166 -24.08 -18.19 5.61
C ASN A 166 -25.09 -18.40 6.73
N ALA A 167 -26.34 -18.77 6.41
CA ALA A 167 -27.34 -19.09 7.43
C ALA A 167 -26.87 -20.22 8.36
N VAL A 168 -26.33 -21.31 7.79
CA VAL A 168 -25.75 -22.41 8.56
C VAL A 168 -24.56 -21.93 9.40
N ARG A 169 -23.66 -21.12 8.82
CA ARG A 169 -22.50 -20.58 9.52
C ARG A 169 -22.91 -19.71 10.71
N ASP A 170 -23.88 -18.82 10.53
CA ASP A 170 -24.37 -17.92 11.58
C ASP A 170 -24.97 -18.70 12.75
N GLU A 171 -25.73 -19.76 12.46
CA GLU A 171 -26.25 -20.67 13.48
C GLU A 171 -25.12 -21.42 14.23
N MET A 172 -24.12 -21.93 13.51
CA MET A 172 -22.97 -22.62 14.12
C MET A 172 -22.17 -21.70 15.04
N LEU A 173 -21.99 -20.44 14.65
CA LEU A 173 -21.31 -19.43 15.46
C LEU A 173 -22.14 -19.04 16.69
N ALA A 174 -23.46 -18.90 16.53
CA ALA A 174 -24.37 -18.57 17.63
C ALA A 174 -24.44 -19.70 18.68
N ALA A 175 -24.38 -20.96 18.24
CA ALA A 175 -24.46 -22.12 19.12
C ALA A 175 -23.21 -22.33 19.99
N ASN A 176 -22.11 -21.62 19.72
CA ASN A 176 -20.84 -21.70 20.46
C ASN A 176 -20.38 -23.16 20.69
N ASN A 177 -20.69 -24.06 19.75
CA ASN A 177 -20.58 -25.51 19.96
C ASN A 177 -19.24 -26.03 19.40
N PRO A 178 -18.22 -26.28 20.24
CA PRO A 178 -16.91 -26.74 19.79
C PRO A 178 -16.95 -28.13 19.12
N LEU A 179 -18.01 -28.93 19.35
CA LEU A 179 -18.19 -30.26 18.76
C LEU A 179 -18.56 -30.22 17.27
N LEU A 180 -18.99 -29.07 16.73
CA LEU A 180 -19.25 -28.91 15.29
C LEU A 180 -17.99 -28.51 14.50
N PHE A 181 -16.96 -28.02 15.18
CA PHE A 181 -15.67 -27.64 14.59
C PHE A 181 -14.55 -28.67 14.85
N SER A 182 -14.83 -29.76 15.58
CA SER A 182 -13.94 -30.91 15.63
C SER A 182 -13.96 -31.62 14.29
N ALA A 183 -12.82 -31.61 13.60
CA ALA A 183 -12.61 -32.41 12.41
C ALA A 183 -13.04 -33.86 12.67
N PRO A 184 -13.67 -34.56 11.72
CA PRO A 184 -13.70 -36.01 11.81
C PRO A 184 -12.24 -36.49 11.89
N SER A 185 -11.94 -37.39 12.82
CA SER A 185 -10.69 -38.16 12.86
C SER A 185 -10.54 -38.98 11.57
N ALA A 186 -10.29 -38.32 10.45
CA ALA A 186 -9.69 -38.93 9.29
C ALA A 186 -8.19 -38.75 9.48
N HIS A 187 -7.51 -39.85 9.78
CA HIS A 187 -6.06 -39.94 9.86
C HIS A 187 -5.42 -39.38 8.58
N PHE A 188 -5.10 -38.08 8.57
CA PHE A 188 -4.01 -37.56 7.75
C PHE A 188 -2.73 -38.05 8.42
N VAL A 189 -2.28 -39.25 8.04
CA VAL A 189 -0.94 -39.72 8.37
C VAL A 189 0.04 -38.78 7.65
N PRO A 190 0.83 -37.95 8.37
CA PRO A 190 1.86 -37.15 7.74
C PRO A 190 2.95 -38.13 7.28
N SER A 191 3.12 -38.29 5.98
CA SER A 191 4.16 -39.15 5.39
C SER A 191 5.57 -38.51 5.44
N SER A 192 5.86 -37.71 6.47
CA SER A 192 7.21 -37.19 6.71
C SER A 192 7.40 -36.85 8.20
N PRO A 193 8.53 -37.24 8.82
CA PRO A 193 8.81 -36.91 10.20
C PRO A 193 9.04 -35.40 10.35
N LEU A 194 8.44 -34.82 11.38
CA LEU A 194 8.75 -33.48 11.88
C LEU A 194 10.27 -33.38 12.14
N PRO A 195 10.96 -32.29 11.74
CA PRO A 195 12.33 -32.06 12.15
C PRO A 195 12.38 -31.82 13.67
N PRO A 196 13.47 -32.24 14.35
CA PRO A 196 13.57 -32.15 15.80
C PRO A 196 13.51 -30.68 16.26
N SER A 197 12.67 -30.44 17.26
CA SER A 197 12.60 -29.19 18.00
C SER A 197 13.97 -28.83 18.56
N SER A 198 14.46 -27.63 18.22
CA SER A 198 15.60 -27.02 18.90
C SER A 198 15.35 -26.93 20.40
N PRO A 199 16.38 -27.11 21.25
CA PRO A 199 16.22 -27.00 22.70
C PRO A 199 15.80 -25.58 23.09
N PRO A 200 15.08 -25.41 24.22
CA PRO A 200 14.68 -24.10 24.70
C PRO A 200 15.93 -23.25 25.00
N LEU A 201 15.97 -22.03 24.44
CA LEU A 201 16.97 -21.02 24.78
C LEU A 201 16.86 -20.65 26.27
N PRO A 202 17.98 -20.49 26.99
CA PRO A 202 17.96 -19.99 28.36
C PRO A 202 17.45 -18.55 28.40
N SER A 203 16.59 -18.28 29.38
CA SER A 203 16.00 -16.97 29.68
C SER A 203 17.05 -15.87 29.79
N SER A 204 16.97 -14.87 28.90
CA SER A 204 17.75 -13.64 28.99
C SER A 204 17.32 -12.81 30.21
N PRO A 205 18.23 -12.09 30.88
CA PRO A 205 17.88 -11.18 31.97
C PRO A 205 17.08 -9.98 31.44
N PRO A 206 16.30 -9.30 32.30
CA PRO A 206 15.37 -8.25 31.88
C PRO A 206 16.13 -7.07 31.28
N LEU A 207 15.85 -6.76 30.00
CA LEU A 207 16.25 -5.51 29.38
C LEU A 207 15.55 -4.34 30.09
N GLN A 208 16.35 -3.38 30.55
CA GLN A 208 15.88 -2.09 31.02
C GLN A 208 15.06 -1.40 29.92
N SER A 209 13.90 -0.90 30.33
CA SER A 209 12.89 -0.22 29.54
C SER A 209 13.45 0.96 28.73
N SER A 210 13.19 0.95 27.42
CA SER A 210 13.14 2.15 26.59
C SER A 210 12.20 3.20 27.20
N PRO A 211 12.44 4.50 27.03
CA PRO A 211 11.55 5.53 27.57
C PRO A 211 10.14 5.40 26.97
N PRO A 212 9.07 5.59 27.77
CA PRO A 212 7.70 5.49 27.29
C PRO A 212 7.38 6.60 26.28
N LEU A 213 6.59 6.23 25.26
CA LEU A 213 5.96 7.18 24.35
C LEU A 213 5.18 8.24 25.16
N PRO A 214 5.18 9.53 24.73
CA PRO A 214 4.47 10.57 25.46
C PRO A 214 2.97 10.27 25.55
N PRO A 215 2.31 10.56 26.69
CA PRO A 215 0.89 10.29 26.89
C PRO A 215 0.03 11.14 25.95
N CYS A 216 -0.96 10.48 25.32
CA CYS A 216 -2.03 11.16 24.59
C CYS A 216 -2.79 12.14 25.52
N PRO A 217 -3.20 13.32 25.04
CA PRO A 217 -4.03 14.22 25.82
C PRO A 217 -5.42 13.60 26.08
N PRO A 218 -6.11 13.97 27.19
CA PRO A 218 -7.37 13.36 27.60
C PRO A 218 -8.49 13.64 26.58
N LEU A 219 -9.27 12.60 26.28
CA LEU A 219 -10.49 12.67 25.47
C LEU A 219 -11.67 13.04 26.38
N ASP A 220 -11.91 14.34 26.57
CA ASP A 220 -13.18 14.84 27.10
C ASP A 220 -13.98 15.47 25.95
N ASP A 221 -14.70 14.64 25.21
CA ASP A 221 -16.01 14.95 24.65
C ASP A 221 -16.59 13.72 23.92
N PRO A 222 -17.83 13.30 24.20
CA PRO A 222 -18.49 12.20 23.50
C PRO A 222 -18.99 12.70 22.14
N PHE A 223 -18.26 12.40 21.07
CA PHE A 223 -18.68 12.66 19.70
C PHE A 223 -19.21 11.39 19.01
N PRO A 224 -20.18 11.55 18.09
CA PRO A 224 -21.13 10.51 17.71
C PRO A 224 -20.49 9.42 16.86
N GLU A 225 -20.92 8.19 17.12
CA GLU A 225 -20.58 6.98 16.38
C GLU A 225 -20.73 7.20 14.86
N GLY A 226 -19.61 7.12 14.13
CA GLY A 226 -19.63 7.05 12.68
C GLY A 226 -20.34 5.78 12.19
N PRO A 227 -20.85 5.74 10.96
CA PRO A 227 -21.57 4.59 10.45
C PRO A 227 -20.57 3.44 10.21
N GLY A 228 -20.51 2.50 11.15
CA GLY A 228 -19.92 1.18 10.92
C GLY A 228 -18.92 0.64 11.95
N SER A 229 -19.05 0.93 13.25
CA SER A 229 -18.51 0.04 14.28
C SER A 229 -19.58 -0.96 14.73
N ASN A 230 -19.99 -1.87 13.85
CA ASN A 230 -20.45 -3.16 14.38
C ASN A 230 -19.22 -3.74 15.08
N ASN A 231 -19.31 -4.08 16.37
CA ASN A 231 -18.24 -4.76 17.12
C ASN A 231 -17.98 -6.15 16.49
N LEU A 232 -17.32 -6.17 15.33
CA LEU A 232 -16.97 -7.37 14.60
C LEU A 232 -16.02 -8.18 15.48
N LYS A 233 -16.41 -9.41 15.80
CA LYS A 233 -15.56 -10.35 16.53
C LYS A 233 -14.49 -10.97 15.65
N ARG A 234 -14.67 -10.94 14.32
CA ARG A 234 -13.77 -11.47 13.31
C ARG A 234 -13.95 -10.71 11.98
N PRO A 235 -13.02 -10.83 11.01
CA PRO A 235 -13.20 -10.24 9.68
C PRO A 235 -14.51 -10.65 9.02
N SER A 236 -15.10 -9.75 8.23
CA SER A 236 -16.35 -10.01 7.49
C SER A 236 -16.25 -11.25 6.58
N GLU A 237 -17.38 -11.92 6.35
CA GLU A 237 -17.47 -13.05 5.39
C GLU A 237 -17.07 -12.65 3.97
N TYR A 238 -17.21 -11.38 3.61
CA TYR A 238 -16.65 -10.86 2.37
C TYR A 238 -15.12 -11.04 2.34
N LEU A 239 -14.39 -10.51 3.32
CA LEU A 239 -12.93 -10.60 3.35
C LEU A 239 -12.43 -12.04 3.55
N ARG A 240 -13.10 -12.85 4.39
CA ARG A 240 -12.77 -14.27 4.60
C ARG A 240 -12.79 -15.06 3.29
N ARG A 241 -13.81 -14.85 2.45
CA ARG A 241 -13.91 -15.46 1.11
C ARG A 241 -12.89 -14.88 0.13
N ARG A 242 -12.57 -13.58 0.25
CA ARG A 242 -11.57 -12.94 -0.62
C ARG A 242 -10.18 -13.45 -0.33
N CYS A 243 -9.74 -13.59 0.92
CA CYS A 243 -8.42 -14.15 1.22
C CYS A 243 -8.39 -14.92 2.54
N PRO A 244 -8.43 -16.26 2.52
CA PRO A 244 -8.40 -17.06 3.74
C PRO A 244 -7.05 -16.99 4.48
N LEU A 245 -5.95 -16.70 3.78
CA LEU A 245 -4.64 -16.51 4.42
C LEU A 245 -4.59 -15.26 5.30
N CYS A 246 -5.24 -14.17 4.87
CA CYS A 246 -5.29 -12.92 5.65
C CYS A 246 -6.36 -12.97 6.74
N PHE A 247 -7.53 -13.54 6.44
CA PHE A 247 -8.74 -13.29 7.21
C PHE A 247 -9.40 -14.56 7.75
N GLY A 248 -8.90 -15.74 7.40
CA GLY A 248 -9.52 -17.04 7.69
C GLY A 248 -9.29 -17.57 9.10
N GLY A 249 -8.27 -17.08 9.82
CA GLY A 249 -7.88 -17.59 11.13
C GLY A 249 -8.88 -17.31 12.24
N LYS A 250 -8.83 -18.14 13.28
CA LYS A 250 -9.57 -17.93 14.54
C LYS A 250 -8.93 -16.85 15.41
N VAL A 251 -7.59 -16.78 15.40
CA VAL A 251 -6.84 -15.71 16.06
C VAL A 251 -6.88 -14.48 15.15
N VAL A 252 -7.61 -13.47 15.60
CA VAL A 252 -7.91 -12.26 14.83
C VAL A 252 -6.80 -11.21 14.97
N HIS A 253 -6.21 -11.10 16.16
CA HIS A 253 -5.13 -10.17 16.46
C HIS A 253 -4.05 -10.87 17.26
N ASP A 254 -2.79 -10.61 16.91
CA ASP A 254 -1.62 -11.12 17.61
C ASP A 254 -0.77 -9.93 18.11
N PRO A 255 -0.70 -9.70 19.44
CA PRO A 255 0.02 -8.56 20.00
C PRO A 255 1.55 -8.66 19.81
N THR A 256 2.07 -9.82 19.36
CA THR A 256 3.50 -10.02 19.13
C THR A 256 3.96 -9.55 17.74
N VAL A 257 3.04 -9.12 16.88
CA VAL A 257 3.35 -8.54 15.58
C VAL A 257 2.86 -7.10 15.49
N LEU A 258 3.49 -6.32 14.60
CA LEU A 258 3.02 -4.97 14.32
C LEU A 258 1.80 -4.95 13.40
N ALA A 259 1.75 -5.82 12.39
CA ALA A 259 0.66 -5.88 11.41
C ALA A 259 0.03 -7.28 11.36
N ASP A 260 -1.28 -7.37 11.59
CA ASP A 260 -2.01 -8.63 11.44
C ASP A 260 -2.10 -9.08 9.98
N PHE A 261 -2.21 -8.13 9.05
CA PHE A 261 -2.16 -8.40 7.62
C PHE A 261 -1.60 -7.21 6.86
N ILE A 262 -1.17 -7.46 5.62
CA ILE A 262 -0.51 -6.46 4.76
C ILE A 262 -1.33 -6.27 3.50
N VAL A 263 -1.56 -5.00 3.15
CA VAL A 263 -2.25 -4.55 1.95
C VAL A 263 -1.41 -3.54 1.17
N SER A 264 -1.67 -3.45 -0.13
CA SER A 264 -1.00 -2.53 -1.06
C SER A 264 -2.05 -1.71 -1.80
N LEU A 265 -1.75 -0.42 -2.00
CA LEU A 265 -2.55 0.53 -2.78
C LEU A 265 -1.79 0.95 -4.03
N ASP A 266 -2.49 1.02 -5.17
CA ASP A 266 -1.94 1.64 -6.38
C ASP A 266 -3.07 2.08 -7.34
N ALA A 267 -2.74 3.04 -8.22
CA ALA A 267 -3.61 3.56 -9.26
C ALA A 267 -3.13 3.22 -10.68
N CYS A 268 -3.99 2.56 -11.45
CA CYS A 268 -3.75 2.23 -12.85
C CYS A 268 -4.45 3.20 -13.82
N PHE A 269 -3.69 4.15 -14.36
CA PHE A 269 -4.17 5.10 -15.38
C PHE A 269 -4.28 4.51 -16.79
N THR A 270 -3.96 3.24 -17.02
CA THR A 270 -4.14 2.62 -18.34
C THR A 270 -5.57 2.12 -18.59
N GLN A 271 -6.30 1.87 -17.50
CA GLN A 271 -7.68 1.34 -17.47
C GLN A 271 -8.74 2.43 -17.71
N LYS A 272 -8.56 3.23 -18.76
CA LYS A 272 -9.46 4.35 -19.11
C LYS A 272 -10.65 3.89 -19.93
N ARG A 273 -11.80 4.57 -19.77
CA ARG A 273 -12.98 4.42 -20.63
C ARG A 273 -13.25 5.71 -21.39
N ASN A 274 -13.45 5.61 -22.71
CA ASN A 274 -13.76 6.75 -23.56
C ASN A 274 -15.15 7.31 -23.22
N LYS A 275 -15.32 8.63 -23.40
CA LYS A 275 -16.66 9.18 -23.62
C LYS A 275 -17.18 8.62 -24.94
N ASN A 276 -18.40 8.11 -24.96
CA ASN A 276 -18.99 7.59 -26.19
C ASN A 276 -19.34 8.76 -27.12
N ASN A 277 -18.65 8.91 -28.25
CA ASN A 277 -18.99 9.90 -29.28
C ASN A 277 -20.40 9.74 -29.88
N SER A 278 -21.00 8.55 -29.73
CA SER A 278 -22.36 8.24 -30.21
C SER A 278 -23.47 8.53 -29.20
N ALA A 279 -23.14 8.68 -27.92
CA ALA A 279 -24.08 9.17 -26.93
C ALA A 279 -23.97 10.70 -26.91
N ARG A 280 -25.04 11.39 -27.29
CA ARG A 280 -25.14 12.86 -27.16
C ARG A 280 -24.91 13.36 -25.72
N ASP A 281 -24.83 12.44 -24.76
CA ASP A 281 -24.66 12.68 -23.35
C ASP A 281 -23.45 11.90 -22.77
N PRO A 282 -22.40 12.59 -22.28
CA PRO A 282 -21.29 11.99 -21.54
C PRO A 282 -21.70 11.21 -20.29
N SER A 283 -22.89 11.47 -19.75
CA SER A 283 -23.47 10.77 -18.60
C SER A 283 -24.16 9.46 -18.95
N TYR A 284 -24.36 9.16 -20.25
CA TYR A 284 -25.05 7.95 -20.70
C TYR A 284 -24.50 6.68 -20.04
N ARG A 285 -25.38 5.99 -19.31
CA ARG A 285 -25.14 4.67 -18.72
C ARG A 285 -25.83 3.61 -19.58
N ASP A 286 -25.12 2.53 -19.86
CA ASP A 286 -25.71 1.33 -20.45
C ASP A 286 -26.69 0.67 -19.47
N THR A 287 -27.46 -0.32 -19.93
CA THR A 287 -28.46 -0.98 -19.08
C THR A 287 -27.81 -1.55 -17.82
N HIS A 288 -28.32 -1.17 -16.66
CA HIS A 288 -27.81 -1.58 -15.35
C HIS A 288 -27.44 -3.07 -15.32
N ARG A 289 -26.19 -3.31 -14.90
CA ARG A 289 -25.57 -4.62 -14.73
C ARG A 289 -24.53 -4.48 -13.62
N ALA A 290 -24.64 -5.31 -12.61
CA ALA A 290 -23.71 -5.38 -11.50
C ALA A 290 -23.51 -6.85 -11.14
N HIS A 291 -22.32 -7.18 -10.65
CA HIS A 291 -22.07 -8.47 -10.01
C HIS A 291 -22.58 -8.39 -8.57
N HIS A 292 -23.24 -9.43 -8.05
CA HIS A 292 -23.76 -9.41 -6.67
C HIS A 292 -22.67 -9.24 -5.59
N ASP A 293 -21.45 -9.67 -5.91
CA ASP A 293 -20.27 -9.70 -5.04
C ASP A 293 -19.18 -8.90 -5.74
N THR A 294 -19.52 -7.63 -6.02
CA THR A 294 -18.63 -6.67 -6.64
C THR A 294 -17.52 -6.27 -5.67
N CYS A 295 -16.31 -6.11 -6.20
CA CYS A 295 -15.19 -5.54 -5.44
C CYS A 295 -15.13 -4.01 -5.54
N PHE A 296 -16.01 -3.39 -6.32
CA PHE A 296 -16.00 -1.96 -6.55
C PHE A 296 -16.78 -1.19 -5.49
N LEU A 297 -16.19 -0.09 -4.99
CA LEU A 297 -16.92 0.91 -4.22
C LEU A 297 -17.97 1.58 -5.12
N SER A 298 -19.12 1.87 -4.52
CA SER A 298 -20.20 2.62 -5.17
C SER A 298 -19.81 4.07 -5.41
N GLU A 299 -20.47 4.72 -6.38
CA GLU A 299 -20.27 6.16 -6.62
C GLU A 299 -20.64 7.01 -5.39
N ALA A 300 -21.62 6.55 -4.58
CA ALA A 300 -22.01 7.19 -3.33
C ALA A 300 -20.89 7.14 -2.28
N GLU A 301 -20.30 5.97 -2.01
CA GLU A 301 -19.19 5.83 -1.06
C GLU A 301 -17.99 6.70 -1.44
N LEU A 302 -17.70 6.81 -2.75
CA LEU A 302 -16.62 7.66 -3.26
C LEU A 302 -16.93 9.15 -3.11
N HIS A 303 -18.18 9.56 -3.38
CA HIS A 303 -18.62 10.94 -3.21
C HIS A 303 -18.64 11.36 -1.74
N ASP A 304 -19.09 10.48 -0.85
CA ASP A 304 -19.09 10.72 0.60
C ASP A 304 -17.67 10.94 1.13
N MET A 305 -16.71 10.12 0.70
CA MET A 305 -15.31 10.32 1.06
C MET A 305 -14.72 11.60 0.43
N GLU A 306 -15.08 11.93 -0.82
CA GLU A 306 -14.66 13.18 -1.44
C GLU A 306 -15.16 14.41 -0.67
N LYS A 307 -16.43 14.40 -0.25
CA LYS A 307 -17.05 15.43 0.58
C LYS A 307 -16.36 15.55 1.94
N MET A 308 -16.15 14.42 2.63
CA MET A 308 -15.43 14.37 3.92
C MET A 308 -14.04 14.99 3.81
N VAL A 309 -13.28 14.64 2.74
CA VAL A 309 -11.95 15.19 2.50
C VAL A 309 -12.00 16.70 2.26
N ALA A 310 -12.98 17.19 1.49
CA ALA A 310 -13.15 18.62 1.23
C ALA A 310 -13.48 19.41 2.52
N GLU A 311 -14.39 18.89 3.34
CA GLU A 311 -14.80 19.51 4.60
C GLU A 311 -13.65 19.60 5.61
N LEU A 312 -12.89 18.51 5.79
CA LEU A 312 -11.73 18.48 6.69
C LEU A 312 -10.58 19.37 6.22
N ARG A 313 -10.40 19.52 4.89
CA ARG A 313 -9.42 20.47 4.34
C ARG A 313 -9.88 21.91 4.58
N ALA A 314 -11.17 22.21 4.40
CA ALA A 314 -11.72 23.55 4.60
C ALA A 314 -11.65 24.01 6.06
N SER A 315 -11.99 23.13 7.01
CA SER A 315 -11.98 23.45 8.45
C SER A 315 -10.59 23.89 8.93
N LYS A 316 -9.53 23.17 8.55
CA LYS A 316 -8.16 23.50 8.95
C LYS A 316 -7.54 24.68 8.18
N SER A 317 -8.06 25.02 7.00
CA SER A 317 -7.60 26.19 6.24
C SER A 317 -7.97 27.51 6.93
N SER A 318 -9.00 27.52 7.78
CA SER A 318 -9.49 28.74 8.46
C SER A 318 -8.65 29.17 9.67
N THR A 319 -7.82 28.28 10.22
CA THR A 319 -7.05 28.48 11.46
C THR A 319 -5.58 28.89 11.28
N SER A 320 -5.12 29.13 10.04
CA SER A 320 -3.70 29.36 9.74
C SER A 320 -3.46 30.73 9.08
N THR A 321 -3.63 31.81 9.85
CA THR A 321 -3.29 33.19 9.44
C THR A 321 -1.95 33.70 10.00
N HIS A 322 -1.05 32.81 10.41
CA HIS A 322 0.34 33.20 10.66
C HIS A 322 1.25 32.58 9.59
N PRO A 323 1.86 33.39 8.70
CA PRO A 323 2.95 32.93 7.86
C PRO A 323 4.12 32.64 8.81
N THR A 324 4.27 31.37 9.21
CA THR A 324 5.51 30.93 9.86
C THR A 324 6.62 31.22 8.87
N ASN A 325 7.54 32.12 9.21
CA ASN A 325 8.74 32.38 8.44
C ASN A 325 9.46 31.05 8.17
N ASP A 326 9.28 30.53 6.95
CA ASP A 326 9.63 29.17 6.50
C ASP A 326 11.14 29.02 6.25
N THR A 327 11.95 29.35 7.26
CA THR A 327 13.40 29.42 7.11
C THR A 327 14.14 28.18 7.56
N ASP A 328 13.59 27.31 8.42
CA ASP A 328 14.29 26.13 8.92
C ASP A 328 13.55 24.80 8.70
N ASP A 329 14.34 23.80 8.31
CA ASP A 329 13.90 22.42 8.19
C ASP A 329 13.57 21.88 9.59
N HIS A 330 12.45 21.18 9.73
CA HIS A 330 11.98 20.68 11.02
C HIS A 330 11.17 19.39 10.84
N LEU A 331 10.97 18.66 11.94
CA LEU A 331 10.08 17.51 11.99
C LEU A 331 8.66 17.99 12.30
N GLU A 332 7.70 17.64 11.45
CA GLU A 332 6.28 17.85 11.75
C GLU A 332 5.82 16.87 12.86
N PRO A 333 4.94 17.26 13.79
CA PRO A 333 4.42 16.36 14.81
C PRO A 333 3.86 15.06 14.20
N GLY A 334 4.25 13.90 14.73
CA GLY A 334 3.84 12.58 14.21
C GLY A 334 4.58 12.10 12.95
N MET A 335 5.51 12.90 12.42
CA MET A 335 6.39 12.52 11.29
C MET A 335 7.81 12.22 11.76
N HIS A 336 8.45 11.25 11.11
CA HIS A 336 9.87 10.89 11.35
C HIS A 336 10.80 11.42 10.26
N LEU A 337 10.29 12.28 9.36
CA LEU A 337 11.06 12.85 8.26
C LEU A 337 10.96 14.38 8.29
N PRO A 338 12.07 15.10 8.05
CA PRO A 338 12.04 16.55 7.95
C PRO A 338 11.15 17.04 6.80
N THR A 339 10.62 18.26 6.92
CA THR A 339 9.78 18.87 5.88
C THR A 339 10.49 18.98 4.53
N SER A 340 11.80 19.19 4.50
CA SER A 340 12.60 19.20 3.27
C SER A 340 12.55 17.86 2.53
N VAL A 341 12.71 16.75 3.25
CA VAL A 341 12.66 15.38 2.72
C VAL A 341 11.26 15.09 2.18
N LEU A 342 10.22 15.43 2.95
CA LEU A 342 8.83 15.24 2.53
C LEU A 342 8.50 16.06 1.28
N ASN A 343 8.94 17.31 1.21
CA ASN A 343 8.72 18.16 0.04
C ASN A 343 9.51 17.64 -1.19
N ASP A 344 10.74 17.18 -1.01
CA ASP A 344 11.55 16.58 -2.08
C ASP A 344 10.92 15.27 -2.59
N CYS A 345 10.38 14.42 -1.71
CA CYS A 345 9.62 13.23 -2.09
C CYS A 345 8.38 13.63 -2.90
N ASN A 346 7.59 14.60 -2.43
CA ASN A 346 6.41 15.10 -3.13
C ASN A 346 6.75 15.58 -4.56
N ASN A 347 7.83 16.34 -4.70
CA ASN A 347 8.28 16.86 -6.00
C ASN A 347 8.83 15.77 -6.94
N SER A 348 9.36 14.67 -6.39
CA SER A 348 9.97 13.58 -7.16
C SER A 348 8.94 12.65 -7.80
N PHE A 349 7.78 12.46 -7.15
CA PHE A 349 6.74 11.55 -7.60
C PHE A 349 5.60 12.27 -8.33
N LYS A 350 5.44 11.92 -9.61
CA LYS A 350 4.30 12.37 -10.42
C LYS A 350 2.94 11.93 -9.87
N ALA A 351 2.90 10.95 -8.97
CA ALA A 351 1.70 10.48 -8.30
C ALA A 351 1.27 11.32 -7.10
N ALA A 352 2.20 12.01 -6.46
CA ALA A 352 1.90 12.87 -5.31
C ALA A 352 1.32 14.24 -5.74
N ASP A 353 1.51 14.64 -7.00
CA ASP A 353 0.98 15.89 -7.56
C ASP A 353 -0.50 15.77 -7.94
N GLU A 354 -1.39 16.12 -7.01
CA GLU A 354 -2.85 16.14 -7.24
C GLU A 354 -3.27 17.11 -8.36
N LYS A 355 -2.45 18.11 -8.70
CA LYS A 355 -2.80 19.17 -9.65
C LYS A 355 -2.51 18.80 -11.10
N ARG A 356 -1.83 17.68 -11.34
CA ARG A 356 -1.38 17.29 -12.69
C ARG A 356 -2.29 16.26 -13.34
N GLU A 357 -2.81 16.57 -14.51
CA GLU A 357 -3.68 15.68 -15.27
C GLU A 357 -2.91 14.48 -15.86
N LYS A 358 -2.96 13.31 -15.19
CA LYS A 358 -2.45 12.02 -15.73
C LYS A 358 -3.38 11.42 -16.81
N ALA A 359 -4.64 11.84 -16.83
CA ALA A 359 -5.64 11.47 -17.82
C ALA A 359 -6.59 12.65 -18.04
N SER A 360 -6.76 13.05 -19.30
CA SER A 360 -7.69 14.10 -19.67
C SER A 360 -9.13 13.63 -19.47
N THR A 361 -9.87 14.34 -18.61
CA THR A 361 -11.32 14.18 -18.44
C THR A 361 -12.10 14.68 -19.67
N THR A 362 -11.44 15.30 -20.65
CA THR A 362 -12.06 15.70 -21.92
C THR A 362 -12.44 14.49 -22.75
N PHE A 363 -11.53 13.52 -22.90
CA PHE A 363 -11.71 12.35 -23.77
C PHE A 363 -12.22 11.11 -23.02
N PHE A 364 -11.88 11.00 -21.74
CA PHE A 364 -12.19 9.81 -20.94
C PHE A 364 -13.26 10.13 -19.91
N ALA A 365 -14.25 9.23 -19.80
CA ALA A 365 -15.28 9.27 -18.77
C ALA A 365 -14.77 8.61 -17.47
N ASP A 366 -14.01 7.53 -17.60
CA ASP A 366 -13.28 6.91 -16.49
C ASP A 366 -11.78 7.10 -16.75
N THR A 367 -11.06 7.64 -15.77
CA THR A 367 -9.65 8.06 -15.90
C THR A 367 -8.65 7.00 -15.44
N GLY A 368 -9.12 5.96 -14.73
CA GLY A 368 -8.30 4.87 -14.22
C GLY A 368 -9.05 3.97 -13.24
N LEU A 369 -8.28 3.13 -12.55
CA LEU A 369 -8.73 2.30 -11.43
C LEU A 369 -7.76 2.48 -10.25
N MET A 370 -8.27 2.56 -9.03
CA MET A 370 -7.47 2.42 -7.80
C MET A 370 -7.78 1.05 -7.20
N ALA A 371 -6.78 0.30 -6.76
CA ALA A 371 -6.98 -1.00 -6.12
C ALA A 371 -6.35 -1.06 -4.73
N LEU A 372 -6.99 -1.82 -3.84
CA LEU A 372 -6.47 -2.29 -2.56
C LEU A 372 -6.35 -3.82 -2.62
N ILE A 373 -5.13 -4.33 -2.56
CA ILE A 373 -4.80 -5.75 -2.75
C ILE A 373 -4.04 -6.26 -1.52
N CYS A 374 -4.29 -7.50 -1.08
CA CYS A 374 -3.49 -8.10 0.00
C CYS A 374 -2.11 -8.61 -0.50
N ARG A 375 -1.19 -8.93 0.42
CA ARG A 375 0.13 -9.51 0.08
C ARG A 375 0.11 -10.85 -0.69
N HIS A 376 -1.07 -11.47 -0.83
CA HIS A 376 -1.30 -12.70 -1.59
C HIS A 376 -1.76 -12.45 -3.03
N ASP A 377 -1.66 -11.21 -3.52
CA ASP A 377 -2.05 -10.77 -4.87
C ASP A 377 -3.56 -10.90 -5.15
N ARG A 378 -4.39 -10.72 -4.11
CA ARG A 378 -5.85 -10.84 -4.19
C ARG A 378 -6.51 -9.48 -3.96
N LEU A 379 -7.34 -9.06 -4.91
CA LEU A 379 -8.04 -7.78 -4.86
C LEU A 379 -9.08 -7.82 -3.74
N LEU A 380 -9.01 -6.86 -2.81
CA LEU A 380 -9.99 -6.74 -1.74
C LEU A 380 -11.08 -5.75 -2.15
N PHE A 381 -10.67 -4.56 -2.59
CA PHE A 381 -11.56 -3.50 -3.03
C PHE A 381 -10.93 -2.71 -4.18
N ALA A 382 -11.76 -2.14 -5.05
CA ALA A 382 -11.35 -1.24 -6.12
C ALA A 382 -12.25 -0.01 -6.20
N ALA A 383 -11.70 1.10 -6.69
CA ALA A 383 -12.46 2.31 -6.99
C ALA A 383 -12.33 2.64 -8.48
N ASN A 384 -13.48 2.93 -9.11
CA ASN A 384 -13.49 3.50 -10.44
C ASN A 384 -13.17 4.99 -10.38
N MET A 385 -12.13 5.42 -11.09
CA MET A 385 -11.69 6.82 -11.05
C MET A 385 -12.35 7.62 -12.17
N THR A 386 -12.87 8.79 -11.84
CA THR A 386 -13.57 9.71 -12.76
C THR A 386 -12.90 11.09 -12.82
N HIS A 387 -11.96 11.36 -11.92
CA HIS A 387 -11.25 12.64 -11.83
C HIS A 387 -9.91 12.64 -12.57
N ALA A 388 -9.42 13.83 -12.92
CA ALA A 388 -8.05 13.99 -13.40
C ALA A 388 -7.08 13.73 -12.23
N GLY A 389 -6.29 12.66 -12.31
CA GLY A 389 -5.28 12.30 -11.31
C GLY A 389 -5.76 11.32 -10.24
N GLU A 390 -4.89 11.07 -9.26
CA GLU A 390 -5.04 10.00 -8.27
C GLU A 390 -5.91 10.34 -7.07
N ARG A 391 -6.18 11.64 -6.85
CA ARG A 391 -6.92 12.26 -5.70
C ARG A 391 -7.00 11.39 -4.43
N GLN A 392 -6.44 11.89 -3.33
CA GLN A 392 -6.34 11.15 -2.05
C GLN A 392 -7.64 10.48 -1.55
N HIS A 393 -8.82 11.00 -1.89
CA HIS A 393 -10.10 10.40 -1.49
C HIS A 393 -10.29 8.96 -1.97
N TYR A 394 -9.73 8.55 -3.13
CA TYR A 394 -9.86 7.16 -3.59
C TYR A 394 -9.12 6.19 -2.68
N ALA A 395 -7.88 6.52 -2.30
CA ALA A 395 -7.09 5.75 -1.34
C ALA A 395 -7.77 5.70 0.04
N LEU A 396 -8.26 6.85 0.52
CA LEU A 396 -8.95 6.94 1.81
C LEU A 396 -10.27 6.16 1.83
N ALA A 397 -11.04 6.17 0.73
CA ALA A 397 -12.29 5.42 0.64
C ALA A 397 -12.05 3.90 0.70
N LEU A 398 -11.01 3.42 0.01
CA LEU A 398 -10.61 2.01 0.06
C LEU A 398 -10.15 1.60 1.47
N LEU A 399 -9.38 2.47 2.15
CA LEU A 399 -8.96 2.22 3.52
C LEU A 399 -10.16 2.22 4.47
N LEU A 400 -11.06 3.19 4.38
CA LEU A 400 -12.28 3.22 5.20
C LEU A 400 -13.11 1.95 4.99
N LYS A 401 -13.28 1.51 3.74
CA LYS A 401 -13.99 0.27 3.40
C LYS A 401 -13.30 -0.96 3.99
N LEU A 402 -11.96 -1.01 3.98
CA LEU A 402 -11.23 -2.10 4.64
C LEU A 402 -11.46 -2.08 6.16
N MET A 403 -11.35 -0.90 6.79
CA MET A 403 -11.46 -0.77 8.24
C MET A 403 -12.86 -1.13 8.76
N SER A 404 -13.92 -0.91 7.98
CA SER A 404 -15.29 -1.34 8.35
C SER A 404 -15.55 -2.85 8.20
N HIS A 405 -14.63 -3.57 7.55
CA HIS A 405 -14.73 -5.02 7.35
C HIS A 405 -13.84 -5.85 8.29
N ILE A 406 -13.12 -5.21 9.21
CA ILE A 406 -12.21 -5.85 10.17
C ILE A 406 -12.54 -5.43 11.62
N PRO A 407 -12.33 -6.32 12.61
CA PRO A 407 -12.41 -6.02 14.05
C PRO A 407 -11.57 -4.81 14.48
N SER A 408 -11.99 -4.13 15.54
CA SER A 408 -11.40 -2.87 16.01
C SER A 408 -9.96 -2.99 16.53
N ASN A 409 -9.55 -4.19 16.95
CA ASN A 409 -8.22 -4.49 17.45
C ASN A 409 -7.22 -4.91 16.37
N MET A 410 -7.66 -5.21 15.15
CA MET A 410 -6.74 -5.64 14.08
C MET A 410 -5.87 -4.50 13.57
N THR A 411 -4.60 -4.77 13.27
CA THR A 411 -3.66 -3.81 12.68
C THR A 411 -3.35 -4.11 11.22
N VAL A 412 -3.03 -3.06 10.45
CA VAL A 412 -2.87 -3.10 8.99
C VAL A 412 -1.50 -2.57 8.58
N GLY A 413 -0.71 -3.39 7.89
CA GLY A 413 0.47 -2.94 7.17
C GLY A 413 0.07 -2.39 5.80
N LEU A 414 0.23 -1.09 5.58
CA LEU A 414 -0.09 -0.40 4.32
C LEU A 414 1.17 -0.12 3.49
N LEU A 415 1.22 -0.71 2.30
CA LEU A 415 2.21 -0.43 1.25
C LEU A 415 1.60 0.52 0.21
N TYR A 416 2.24 1.67 -0.01
CA TYR A 416 1.79 2.64 -1.02
C TYR A 416 2.95 3.48 -1.56
N ASP A 417 2.97 3.74 -2.87
CA ASP A 417 4.01 4.50 -3.56
C ASP A 417 4.28 5.87 -2.94
N ILE A 418 3.25 6.55 -2.44
CA ILE A 418 3.34 7.87 -1.84
C ILE A 418 2.90 7.86 -0.37
N VAL A 419 3.14 6.74 0.34
CA VAL A 419 2.72 6.55 1.73
C VAL A 419 3.18 7.68 2.66
N CYS A 420 4.37 8.24 2.43
CA CYS A 420 4.92 9.31 3.26
C CYS A 420 4.09 10.60 3.15
N GLN A 421 3.52 10.86 1.97
CA GLN A 421 2.59 11.97 1.75
C GLN A 421 1.20 11.64 2.28
N LEU A 422 0.74 10.40 2.11
CA LEU A 422 -0.55 9.97 2.65
C LEU A 422 -0.56 10.10 4.19
N LYS A 423 0.45 9.58 4.88
CA LYS A 423 0.60 9.70 6.35
C LYS A 423 0.64 11.17 6.77
N ARG A 424 1.44 12.00 6.10
CA ARG A 424 1.51 13.44 6.34
C ARG A 424 0.14 14.10 6.22
N SER A 425 -0.61 13.80 5.15
CA SER A 425 -1.98 14.29 4.94
C SER A 425 -2.95 13.81 6.02
N MET A 426 -2.89 12.53 6.41
CA MET A 426 -3.77 11.97 7.43
C MET A 426 -3.57 12.68 8.78
N ILE A 427 -2.33 12.92 9.19
CA ILE A 427 -2.01 13.70 10.40
C ILE A 427 -2.47 15.15 10.23
N LYS A 428 -2.06 15.78 9.13
CA LYS A 428 -2.31 17.21 8.89
C LYS A 428 -3.80 17.53 8.90
N PHE A 429 -4.64 16.71 8.26
CA PHE A 429 -6.07 16.98 8.12
C PHE A 429 -6.96 16.15 9.06
N GLY A 430 -6.41 15.17 9.77
CA GLY A 430 -7.19 14.27 10.63
C GLY A 430 -7.98 13.23 9.86
N PHE A 431 -7.55 12.84 8.66
CA PHE A 431 -8.23 11.79 7.88
C PHE A 431 -8.12 10.44 8.59
N LEU A 432 -9.25 9.75 8.74
CA LEU A 432 -9.34 8.43 9.37
C LEU A 432 -8.67 8.37 10.76
N LYS A 433 -8.82 9.45 11.55
CA LYS A 433 -8.15 9.62 12.87
C LYS A 433 -8.32 8.41 13.80
N GLU A 434 -9.49 7.79 13.80
CA GLU A 434 -9.84 6.63 14.63
C GLU A 434 -9.10 5.35 14.23
N PHE A 435 -8.75 5.24 12.95
CA PHE A 435 -8.06 4.09 12.38
C PHE A 435 -6.55 4.30 12.29
N PHE A 436 -6.09 5.54 12.28
CA PHE A 436 -4.68 5.91 12.08
C PHE A 436 -3.71 5.14 13.00
N PRO A 437 -3.96 4.95 14.32
CA PRO A 437 -3.05 4.22 15.20
C PRO A 437 -2.86 2.74 14.82
N ARG A 438 -3.80 2.18 14.04
CA ARG A 438 -3.81 0.77 13.62
C ARG A 438 -3.09 0.55 12.28
N ILE A 439 -2.58 1.60 11.65
CA ILE A 439 -1.96 1.54 10.32
C ILE A 439 -0.45 1.73 10.42
N ILE A 440 0.28 0.74 9.91
CA ILE A 440 1.73 0.74 9.79
C ILE A 440 2.05 1.10 8.34
N PHE A 441 2.89 2.11 8.13
CA PHE A 441 3.11 2.69 6.81
C PHE A 441 4.45 2.26 6.21
N ALA A 442 4.46 1.80 4.96
CA ALA A 442 5.67 1.55 4.18
C ALA A 442 5.46 1.85 2.69
N VAL A 443 6.56 2.05 1.96
CA VAL A 443 6.56 2.23 0.51
C VAL A 443 6.81 0.88 -0.14
N SER A 444 6.09 0.54 -1.21
CA SER A 444 6.37 -0.65 -2.02
C SER A 444 7.85 -0.71 -2.45
N VAL A 445 8.44 -1.90 -2.44
CA VAL A 445 9.91 -2.08 -2.48
C VAL A 445 10.56 -1.41 -3.68
N PHE A 446 9.99 -1.54 -4.88
CA PHE A 446 10.61 -0.93 -6.07
C PHE A 446 10.41 0.58 -6.13
N HIS A 447 9.27 1.06 -5.62
CA HIS A 447 8.96 2.49 -5.58
C HIS A 447 9.74 3.22 -4.49
N ALA A 448 10.16 2.54 -3.42
CA ALA A 448 10.96 3.12 -2.34
C ALA A 448 12.24 3.79 -2.86
N TYR A 449 12.89 3.23 -3.90
CA TYR A 449 14.09 3.82 -4.50
C TYR A 449 13.84 5.15 -5.22
N GLY A 450 12.58 5.48 -5.55
CA GLY A 450 12.22 6.79 -6.06
C GLY A 450 12.18 7.88 -4.98
N HIS A 451 12.11 7.51 -3.69
CA HIS A 451 12.08 8.43 -2.56
C HIS A 451 13.47 8.88 -2.14
N GLN A 452 13.54 9.98 -1.39
CA GLN A 452 14.78 10.41 -0.75
C GLN A 452 15.28 9.30 0.19
N TRP A 453 16.59 9.19 0.36
CA TRP A 453 17.18 8.14 1.19
C TRP A 453 16.67 8.13 2.63
N ALA A 454 16.51 9.30 3.28
CA ALA A 454 15.92 9.38 4.62
C ALA A 454 14.52 8.76 4.67
N CYS A 455 13.70 8.98 3.64
CA CYS A 455 12.40 8.33 3.49
C CYS A 455 12.53 6.81 3.32
N GLN A 456 13.53 6.33 2.58
CA GLN A 456 13.81 4.89 2.50
C GLN A 456 14.23 4.31 3.85
N VAL A 457 15.02 5.02 4.64
CA VAL A 457 15.44 4.56 5.99
C VAL A 457 14.22 4.31 6.88
N VAL A 458 13.21 5.19 6.81
CA VAL A 458 11.99 5.09 7.64
C VAL A 458 10.93 4.16 7.06
N TYR A 459 10.67 4.22 5.75
CA TYR A 459 9.49 3.60 5.13
C TYR A 459 9.79 2.45 4.17
N HIS A 460 11.04 2.05 3.97
CA HIS A 460 11.34 0.88 3.14
C HIS A 460 11.03 -0.41 3.91
N PRO A 461 10.22 -1.35 3.40
CA PRO A 461 9.73 -2.52 4.14
C PRO A 461 10.82 -3.54 4.50
N ARG A 462 12.00 -3.44 3.89
CA ARG A 462 13.23 -4.16 4.30
C ARG A 462 14.04 -3.49 5.42
N LYS A 463 13.58 -2.34 5.91
CA LYS A 463 14.26 -1.54 6.94
C LYS A 463 13.33 -1.25 8.11
N CYS A 464 12.07 -0.97 7.84
CA CYS A 464 11.04 -0.89 8.88
C CYS A 464 10.46 -2.27 9.20
N GLU A 465 9.97 -2.40 10.43
CA GLU A 465 9.39 -3.62 10.98
C GLU A 465 7.94 -3.83 10.53
N GLY A 466 7.46 -5.07 10.61
CA GLY A 466 6.06 -5.43 10.38
C GLY A 466 5.69 -5.82 8.95
N PHE A 467 6.65 -5.82 8.02
CA PHE A 467 6.40 -6.19 6.62
C PHE A 467 7.05 -7.51 6.20
N GLY A 468 7.93 -8.09 7.03
CA GLY A 468 8.65 -9.33 6.73
C GLY A 468 9.32 -9.28 5.35
N LEU A 469 9.02 -10.27 4.50
CA LEU A 469 9.52 -10.33 3.13
C LEU A 469 8.48 -9.91 2.07
N SER A 470 7.47 -9.11 2.45
CA SER A 470 6.55 -8.49 1.49
C SER A 470 7.27 -7.51 0.55
N ASP A 471 6.78 -7.42 -0.68
CA ASP A 471 7.31 -6.51 -1.70
C ASP A 471 6.37 -5.34 -2.03
N GLY A 472 5.06 -5.53 -1.87
CA GLY A 472 4.06 -4.49 -2.16
C GLY A 472 3.69 -4.35 -3.63
N GLU A 473 4.09 -5.33 -4.47
CA GLU A 473 3.95 -5.28 -5.93
C GLU A 473 2.71 -6.05 -6.43
N GLY A 474 1.74 -6.27 -5.54
CA GLY A 474 0.53 -7.05 -5.84
C GLY A 474 -0.38 -6.35 -6.84
N CYS A 475 -0.44 -5.02 -6.79
CA CYS A 475 -1.18 -4.20 -7.75
C CYS A 475 -0.63 -4.37 -9.16
N GLU A 476 0.68 -4.31 -9.34
CA GLU A 476 1.37 -4.44 -10.62
C GLU A 476 1.11 -5.83 -11.25
N ARG A 477 1.13 -6.89 -10.43
CA ARG A 477 0.77 -8.26 -10.87
C ARG A 477 -0.69 -8.32 -11.30
N PHE A 478 -1.60 -7.73 -10.52
CA PHE A 478 -3.01 -7.67 -10.87
C PHE A 478 -3.23 -6.89 -12.18
N TRP A 479 -2.62 -5.71 -12.35
CA TRP A 479 -2.69 -4.93 -13.59
C TRP A 479 -2.19 -5.71 -14.80
N SER A 480 -1.10 -6.46 -14.63
CA SER A 480 -0.57 -7.34 -15.68
C SER A 480 -1.61 -8.39 -16.10
N SER A 481 -2.27 -9.03 -15.13
CA SER A 481 -3.25 -10.09 -15.38
C SER A 481 -4.50 -9.60 -16.15
N ILE A 482 -4.93 -8.36 -15.91
CA ILE A 482 -6.11 -7.77 -16.58
C ILE A 482 -5.75 -6.86 -17.77
N LYS A 483 -4.47 -6.72 -18.11
CA LYS A 483 -3.99 -5.82 -19.19
C LYS A 483 -4.66 -6.10 -20.54
N LYS A 484 -4.94 -7.37 -20.84
CA LYS A 484 -5.59 -7.79 -22.11
C LYS A 484 -6.98 -7.18 -22.30
N LEU A 485 -7.64 -6.76 -21.20
CA LEU A 485 -8.98 -6.18 -21.24
C LEU A 485 -9.00 -4.71 -21.64
N ILE A 486 -7.87 -4.00 -21.52
CA ILE A 486 -7.79 -2.55 -21.73
C ILE A 486 -8.45 -2.10 -23.05
N PRO A 487 -8.18 -2.72 -24.22
CA PRO A 487 -8.78 -2.27 -25.48
C PRO A 487 -10.31 -2.38 -25.48
N THR A 488 -10.84 -3.51 -25.00
CA THR A 488 -12.29 -3.78 -25.01
C THR A 488 -13.02 -2.94 -23.97
N LEU A 489 -12.45 -2.77 -22.78
CA LEU A 489 -13.04 -1.96 -21.71
C LEU A 489 -12.98 -0.46 -22.00
N ARG A 490 -12.07 -0.03 -22.88
CA ARG A 490 -11.96 1.38 -23.29
C ARG A 490 -13.20 1.87 -24.04
N VAL A 491 -13.89 0.99 -24.75
CA VAL A 491 -15.07 1.29 -25.57
C VAL A 491 -16.36 0.67 -25.03
N SER A 492 -16.32 0.03 -23.86
CA SER A 492 -17.50 -0.60 -23.26
C SER A 492 -18.40 0.42 -22.56
N GLY A 493 -19.67 0.04 -22.35
CA GLY A 493 -20.55 0.74 -21.40
C GLY A 493 -20.01 0.71 -19.97
N TYR A 494 -20.51 1.61 -19.12
CA TYR A 494 -20.09 1.74 -17.72
C TYR A 494 -20.35 0.46 -16.91
N HIS A 495 -21.59 -0.03 -16.91
CA HIS A 495 -21.98 -1.22 -16.15
C HIS A 495 -21.35 -2.49 -16.74
N GLN A 496 -21.28 -2.59 -18.06
CA GLN A 496 -20.59 -3.69 -18.72
C GLN A 496 -19.09 -3.74 -18.35
N ARG A 497 -18.44 -2.59 -18.21
CA ARG A 497 -17.02 -2.50 -17.82
C ARG A 497 -16.79 -3.10 -16.44
N LEU A 498 -17.51 -2.59 -15.44
CA LEU A 498 -17.37 -3.03 -14.04
C LEU A 498 -17.72 -4.51 -13.89
N PHE A 499 -18.84 -4.94 -14.50
CA PHE A 499 -19.22 -6.35 -14.49
C PHE A 499 -18.15 -7.27 -15.10
N THR A 500 -17.52 -6.86 -16.20
CA THR A 500 -16.45 -7.66 -16.83
C THR A 500 -15.21 -7.72 -15.92
N LEU A 501 -14.86 -6.60 -15.27
CA LEU A 501 -13.76 -6.56 -14.31
C LEU A 501 -14.02 -7.45 -13.08
N ASP A 502 -15.24 -7.44 -12.54
CA ASP A 502 -15.62 -8.33 -11.43
C ASP A 502 -15.52 -9.80 -11.81
N LEU A 503 -16.05 -10.20 -12.98
CA LEU A 503 -15.94 -11.58 -13.46
C LEU A 503 -14.49 -12.06 -13.57
N TYR A 504 -13.63 -11.20 -14.11
CA TYR A 504 -12.23 -11.50 -14.27
C TYR A 504 -11.49 -11.58 -12.95
N THR A 505 -11.80 -10.67 -12.03
CA THR A 505 -11.27 -10.68 -10.67
C THR A 505 -11.63 -11.98 -9.96
N LYS A 506 -12.92 -12.36 -9.98
CA LYS A 506 -13.39 -13.64 -9.41
C LYS A 506 -12.72 -14.86 -10.05
N HIS A 507 -12.52 -14.85 -11.37
CA HIS A 507 -11.79 -15.93 -12.03
C HIS A 507 -10.34 -16.04 -11.53
N LEU A 508 -9.63 -14.92 -11.37
CA LEU A 508 -8.27 -14.89 -10.83
C LEU A 508 -8.24 -15.34 -9.35
N GLU A 509 -9.24 -14.95 -8.58
CA GLU A 509 -9.42 -15.37 -7.19
C GLU A 509 -9.65 -16.89 -7.07
N SER A 510 -10.56 -17.47 -7.87
CA SER A 510 -10.80 -18.91 -7.85
C SER A 510 -9.55 -19.70 -8.26
N ASN A 511 -8.83 -19.24 -9.29
CA ASN A 511 -7.60 -19.88 -9.73
C ASN A 511 -6.52 -19.81 -8.63
N SER A 512 -6.32 -18.64 -8.02
CA SER A 512 -5.28 -18.48 -6.99
C SER A 512 -5.63 -19.19 -5.68
N LEU A 513 -6.91 -19.38 -5.34
CA LEU A 513 -7.36 -20.09 -4.15
C LEU A 513 -6.83 -21.53 -4.11
N LEU A 514 -6.89 -22.24 -5.25
CA LEU A 514 -6.39 -23.60 -5.41
C LEU A 514 -4.86 -23.71 -5.23
N HIS A 515 -4.14 -22.59 -5.31
CA HIS A 515 -2.68 -22.55 -5.27
C HIS A 515 -2.11 -21.90 -4.00
N LEU A 516 -2.95 -21.53 -3.02
CA LEU A 516 -2.49 -20.87 -1.78
C LEU A 516 -1.53 -21.75 -0.96
N GLY A 517 -1.78 -23.05 -0.88
CA GLY A 517 -0.86 -24.00 -0.21
C GLY A 517 0.52 -24.04 -0.87
N SER A 518 0.56 -24.15 -2.20
CA SER A 518 1.81 -24.10 -2.96
C SER A 518 2.51 -22.74 -2.88
N TRP A 519 1.74 -21.65 -2.78
CA TRP A 519 2.27 -20.30 -2.54
C TRP A 519 2.98 -20.22 -1.18
N LEU A 520 2.36 -20.74 -0.11
CA LEU A 520 2.97 -20.79 1.23
C LEU A 520 4.26 -21.60 1.23
N ALA A 521 4.26 -22.78 0.63
CA ALA A 521 5.45 -23.65 0.56
C ALA A 521 6.63 -22.95 -0.15
N ARG A 522 6.37 -22.28 -1.27
CA ARG A 522 7.41 -21.51 -1.99
C ARG A 522 7.93 -20.34 -1.16
N ARG A 523 7.03 -19.60 -0.50
CA ARG A 523 7.41 -18.45 0.35
C ARG A 523 8.22 -18.90 1.56
N TRP A 524 7.83 -20.02 2.18
CA TRP A 524 8.57 -20.62 3.29
C TRP A 524 9.98 -21.00 2.89
N HIS A 525 10.15 -21.74 1.78
CA HIS A 525 11.48 -22.13 1.32
C HIS A 525 12.37 -20.90 1.04
N LYS A 526 11.84 -19.90 0.34
CA LYS A 526 12.55 -18.63 0.09
C LYS A 526 12.95 -17.93 1.40
N CYS A 527 12.04 -17.88 2.37
CA CYS A 527 12.30 -17.29 3.69
C CYS A 527 13.45 -18.03 4.41
N GLN A 528 13.42 -19.36 4.43
CA GLN A 528 14.46 -20.17 5.08
C GLN A 528 15.82 -20.01 4.40
N THR A 529 15.88 -20.01 3.07
CA THR A 529 17.13 -19.75 2.33
C THR A 529 17.70 -18.38 2.67
N MET A 530 16.88 -17.32 2.59
CA MET A 530 17.32 -15.96 2.91
C MET A 530 17.75 -15.81 4.37
N LYS A 531 17.05 -16.46 5.30
CA LYS A 531 17.39 -16.47 6.73
C LYS A 531 18.74 -17.12 6.98
N ALA A 532 19.00 -18.27 6.36
CA ALA A 532 20.27 -18.98 6.47
C ALA A 532 21.43 -18.16 5.91
N GLU A 533 21.26 -17.58 4.71
CA GLU A 533 22.27 -16.69 4.10
C GLU A 533 22.57 -15.47 4.97
N ALA A 534 21.53 -14.81 5.50
CA ALA A 534 21.69 -13.64 6.35
C ALA A 534 22.36 -13.99 7.68
N LYS A 535 22.00 -15.13 8.28
CA LYS A 535 22.62 -15.64 9.51
C LYS A 535 24.09 -15.96 9.30
N GLN A 536 24.41 -16.69 8.23
CA GLN A 536 25.81 -17.00 7.89
C GLN A 536 26.63 -15.72 7.70
N ALA A 537 26.09 -14.73 6.98
CA ALA A 537 26.78 -13.45 6.79
C ALA A 537 26.98 -12.65 8.09
N LEU A 538 26.10 -12.83 9.09
CA LEU A 538 26.29 -12.24 10.43
C LEU A 538 27.40 -12.98 11.19
N ASP A 539 27.35 -14.31 11.19
CA ASP A 539 28.34 -15.16 11.86
C ASP A 539 29.76 -14.90 11.27
N ASP A 540 29.88 -14.73 9.95
CA ASP A 540 31.13 -14.39 9.25
C ASP A 540 31.65 -12.97 9.54
N SER A 541 30.76 -12.03 9.92
CA SER A 541 31.13 -10.63 10.14
C SER A 541 31.92 -10.41 11.44
N THR A 542 31.78 -11.35 12.40
CA THR A 542 32.30 -11.31 13.77
C THR A 542 31.97 -10.05 14.58
N ILE A 543 31.01 -9.24 14.12
CA ILE A 543 30.52 -8.05 14.84
C ILE A 543 29.31 -8.45 15.69
N PRO A 544 29.27 -8.09 16.99
CA PRO A 544 28.11 -8.35 17.84
C PRO A 544 26.83 -7.70 17.28
N ILE A 545 25.70 -8.41 17.37
CA ILE A 545 24.43 -7.94 16.81
C ILE A 545 23.94 -6.67 17.52
N GLU A 546 24.23 -6.52 18.81
CA GLU A 546 23.93 -5.35 19.62
C GLU A 546 24.64 -4.10 19.07
N THR A 547 25.93 -4.24 18.72
CA THR A 547 26.69 -3.17 18.07
C THR A 547 26.07 -2.79 16.72
N LEU A 548 25.62 -3.76 15.93
CA LEU A 548 24.94 -3.49 14.66
C LEU A 548 23.61 -2.74 14.87
N ARG A 549 22.83 -3.09 15.91
CA ARG A 549 21.59 -2.39 16.28
C ARG A 549 21.85 -0.95 16.71
N GLU A 550 22.86 -0.73 17.56
CA GLU A 550 23.27 0.61 17.98
C GLU A 550 23.70 1.47 16.79
N GLN A 551 24.55 0.91 15.92
CA GLN A 551 25.04 1.60 14.73
C GLN A 551 23.90 1.89 13.73
N TRP A 552 22.92 0.99 13.60
CA TRP A 552 21.71 1.24 12.81
C TRP A 552 20.82 2.35 13.41
N ALA A 553 20.64 2.38 14.73
CA ALA A 553 19.89 3.43 15.41
C ALA A 553 20.56 4.82 15.27
N LEU A 554 21.89 4.87 15.37
CA LEU A 554 22.69 6.07 15.10
C LEU A 554 22.54 6.51 13.64
N GLN A 555 22.54 5.56 12.70
CA GLN A 555 22.33 5.85 11.29
C GLN A 555 20.94 6.46 11.05
N ILE A 556 19.87 5.87 11.60
CA ILE A 556 18.51 6.41 11.48
C ILE A 556 18.49 7.85 12.01
N THR A 557 18.91 8.04 13.26
CA THR A 557 18.88 9.35 13.94
C THR A 557 19.63 10.42 13.16
N SER A 558 20.84 10.09 12.68
CA SER A 558 21.67 11.00 11.89
C SER A 558 21.04 11.34 10.53
N GLN A 559 20.46 10.37 9.84
CA GLN A 559 19.97 10.53 8.47
C GLN A 559 18.53 11.05 8.39
N THR A 560 17.78 11.06 9.49
CA THR A 560 16.43 11.66 9.59
C THR A 560 16.44 13.01 10.32
N ALA A 561 17.60 13.50 10.76
CA ALA A 561 17.70 14.81 11.42
C ALA A 561 17.40 15.97 10.45
N PRO A 562 16.73 17.04 10.91
CA PRO A 562 16.52 18.23 10.08
C PRO A 562 17.83 18.87 9.61
N MET A 563 17.86 19.33 8.36
CA MET A 563 19.05 19.95 7.80
C MET A 563 19.13 21.46 8.08
N PRO A 564 20.31 22.00 8.42
CA PRO A 564 20.51 23.45 8.51
C PRO A 564 20.24 24.14 7.16
N ARG A 565 19.29 25.08 7.11
CA ARG A 565 18.99 25.90 5.91
C ARG A 565 19.79 27.21 5.86
N GLN A 566 19.85 27.85 4.70
CA GLN A 566 20.43 29.19 4.54
C GLN A 566 19.47 30.24 5.08
N SER A 567 19.99 31.27 5.75
CA SER A 567 19.18 32.40 6.24
C SER A 567 19.98 33.69 6.17
N LYS A 568 19.29 34.81 5.95
CA LYS A 568 19.90 36.14 6.01
C LYS A 568 20.38 36.49 7.42
N ASN A 569 19.77 35.90 8.44
CA ASN A 569 20.03 36.24 9.84
C ASN A 569 20.82 35.16 10.60
N LYS A 570 21.25 34.07 9.95
CA LYS A 570 21.90 32.95 10.67
C LYS A 570 23.20 33.34 11.36
N GLY A 571 24.03 34.18 10.72
CA GLY A 571 25.21 34.76 11.37
C GLY A 571 24.84 35.60 12.59
N ALA A 572 23.81 36.44 12.46
CA ALA A 572 23.32 37.30 13.56
C ALA A 572 22.71 36.49 14.71
N GLN A 573 22.01 35.40 14.41
CA GLN A 573 21.41 34.49 15.40
C GLN A 573 22.48 33.70 16.16
N ALA A 574 23.50 33.19 15.47
CA ALA A 574 24.60 32.47 16.11
C ALA A 574 25.40 33.40 17.04
N VAL A 575 25.66 34.64 16.61
CA VAL A 575 26.28 35.67 17.46
C VAL A 575 25.39 36.00 18.66
N GLN A 576 24.08 36.14 18.46
CA GLN A 576 23.14 36.39 19.56
C GLN A 576 23.12 35.24 20.58
N ALA A 577 23.22 33.98 20.14
CA ALA A 577 23.28 32.82 21.01
C ALA A 577 24.54 32.83 21.88
N ILE A 578 25.69 33.22 21.32
CA ILE A 578 26.93 33.42 22.08
C ILE A 578 26.77 34.56 23.09
N MET A 579 26.14 35.68 22.71
CA MET A 579 25.91 36.80 23.64
C MET A 579 25.03 36.40 24.84
N VAL A 580 24.01 35.57 24.61
CA VAL A 580 23.18 35.01 25.70
C VAL A 580 24.00 34.06 26.58
N LEU A 581 24.86 33.25 25.96
CA LEU A 581 25.77 32.36 26.68
C LEU A 581 26.77 33.16 27.54
N ASP A 582 27.31 34.28 27.03
CA ASP A 582 28.22 35.17 27.77
C ASP A 582 27.55 35.80 28.99
N ALA A 583 26.29 36.24 28.83
CA ALA A 583 25.50 36.74 29.96
C ALA A 583 25.28 35.64 31.02
N THR A 584 24.98 34.40 30.58
CA THR A 584 24.82 33.25 31.47
C THR A 584 26.12 32.92 32.20
N ILE A 585 27.26 32.86 31.48
CA ILE A 585 28.58 32.63 32.07
C ILE A 585 28.94 33.70 33.11
N THR A 586 28.55 34.95 32.86
CA THR A 586 28.79 36.05 33.82
C THR A 586 27.98 35.84 35.10
N SER A 587 26.69 35.55 34.97
CA SER A 587 25.81 35.23 36.11
C SER A 587 26.31 34.03 36.92
N GLU A 588 26.73 32.96 36.25
CA GLU A 588 27.26 31.75 36.92
C GLU A 588 28.62 32.01 37.59
N ARG A 589 29.47 32.90 37.04
CA ARG A 589 30.72 33.32 37.68
C ARG A 589 30.47 34.11 38.98
N GLU A 590 29.48 34.98 38.97
CA GLU A 590 29.04 35.72 40.15
C GLU A 590 28.51 34.76 41.22
N GLU A 591 27.71 33.76 40.81
CA GLU A 591 27.17 32.75 41.71
C GLU A 591 28.26 31.84 42.31
N VAL A 592 29.23 31.39 41.51
CA VAL A 592 30.41 30.68 42.02
C VAL A 592 31.18 31.54 43.04
N SER A 593 31.31 32.85 42.81
CA SER A 593 32.00 33.77 43.72
C SER A 593 31.23 33.95 45.05
N ARG A 594 29.89 34.01 44.98
CA ARG A 594 29.00 34.07 46.14
C ARG A 594 29.08 32.80 46.99
N LEU A 595 28.95 31.63 46.35
CA LEU A 595 29.05 30.32 47.02
C LEU A 595 30.45 30.11 47.61
N HIS A 596 31.50 30.56 46.92
CA HIS A 596 32.87 30.48 47.43
C HIS A 596 33.07 31.32 48.68
N SER A 597 32.44 32.49 48.76
CA SER A 597 32.48 33.37 49.94
C SER A 597 31.74 32.74 51.14
N LEU A 598 30.61 32.06 50.89
CA LEU A 598 29.84 31.32 51.90
C LEU A 598 30.62 30.13 52.47
N THR A 599 31.33 29.39 51.61
CA THR A 599 32.20 28.27 52.05
C THR A 599 33.45 28.72 52.81
N GLN A 600 33.85 30.00 52.73
CA GLN A 600 34.94 30.56 53.54
C GLN A 600 34.45 31.19 54.86
N GLY A 601 33.17 31.55 54.95
CA GLY A 601 32.59 32.29 56.07
C GLY A 601 32.14 31.47 57.28
N GLY A 602 32.24 30.13 57.24
CA GLY A 602 31.95 29.26 58.40
C GLY A 602 30.50 29.29 58.88
N THR A 603 29.54 29.02 57.99
CA THR A 603 28.11 28.88 58.36
C THR A 603 27.69 27.42 58.50
N ALA A 604 26.56 27.15 59.16
CA ALA A 604 26.15 25.81 59.63
C ALA A 604 25.75 24.77 58.55
N ASP A 605 25.88 25.10 57.27
CA ASP A 605 25.51 24.20 56.15
C ASP A 605 26.61 24.15 55.06
N MET A 606 27.80 23.74 55.48
CA MET A 606 29.00 23.72 54.62
C MET A 606 28.92 22.65 53.54
N ASP A 607 28.39 21.47 53.84
CA ASP A 607 28.37 20.33 52.90
C ASP A 607 27.45 20.60 51.70
N SER A 608 26.25 21.15 51.94
CA SER A 608 25.35 21.57 50.85
C SER A 608 25.98 22.69 50.01
N ALA A 609 26.64 23.66 50.65
CA ALA A 609 27.30 24.76 49.96
C ALA A 609 28.51 24.30 49.12
N PHE A 610 29.24 23.26 49.56
CA PHE A 610 30.34 22.66 48.80
C PHE A 610 29.85 21.86 47.59
N ASP A 611 28.77 21.09 47.73
CA ASP A 611 28.17 20.32 46.64
C ASP A 611 27.54 21.25 45.58
N ASP A 612 26.84 22.30 46.00
CA ASP A 612 26.31 23.33 45.10
C ASP A 612 27.44 24.05 44.36
N LEU A 613 28.51 24.44 45.07
CA LEU A 613 29.68 25.06 44.45
C LEU A 613 30.34 24.13 43.43
N ARG A 614 30.45 22.83 43.71
CA ARG A 614 31.00 21.83 42.78
C ARG A 614 30.11 21.68 41.54
N SER A 615 28.80 21.55 41.72
CA SER A 615 27.83 21.44 40.62
C SER A 615 27.86 22.66 39.70
N THR A 616 27.81 23.86 40.30
CA THR A 616 27.87 25.14 39.56
C THR A 616 29.21 25.32 38.86
N ARG A 617 30.34 24.88 39.44
CA ARG A 617 31.67 24.92 38.78
C ARG A 617 31.72 24.01 37.55
N VAL A 618 31.15 22.81 37.65
CA VAL A 618 31.06 21.86 36.53
C VAL A 618 30.16 22.43 35.42
N TYR A 619 29.02 23.00 35.79
CA TYR A 619 28.12 23.66 34.85
C TYR A 619 28.78 24.86 34.15
N LEU A 620 29.44 25.74 34.90
CA LEU A 620 30.20 26.88 34.38
C LEU A 620 31.30 26.45 33.41
N ASN A 621 32.08 25.41 33.75
CA ASN A 621 33.09 24.87 32.84
C ASN A 621 32.48 24.32 31.55
N THR A 622 31.30 23.68 31.64
CA THR A 622 30.54 23.20 30.49
C THR A 622 30.08 24.35 29.59
N LEU A 623 29.61 25.46 30.18
CA LEU A 623 29.22 26.66 29.44
C LEU A 623 30.43 27.34 28.79
N ILE A 624 31.58 27.44 29.46
CA ILE A 624 32.82 27.99 28.91
C ILE A 624 33.32 27.14 27.73
N ALA A 625 33.28 25.80 27.86
CA ALA A 625 33.63 24.90 26.77
C ALA A 625 32.68 25.08 25.57
N ARG A 626 31.37 25.20 25.83
CA ARG A 626 30.35 25.46 24.80
C ARG A 626 30.56 26.82 24.11
N ARG A 627 30.96 27.85 24.86
CA ARG A 627 31.30 29.18 24.33
C ARG A 627 32.44 29.07 23.34
N LYS A 628 33.55 28.48 23.78
CA LYS A 628 34.74 28.26 22.97
C LYS A 628 34.43 27.48 21.69
N HIS A 629 33.61 26.44 21.81
CA HIS A 629 33.12 25.66 20.67
C HIS A 629 32.32 26.54 19.68
N GLN A 630 31.37 27.36 20.15
CA GLN A 630 30.60 28.25 19.27
C GLN A 630 31.47 29.28 18.53
N PHE A 631 32.51 29.83 19.16
CA PHE A 631 33.48 30.71 18.48
C PHE A 631 34.29 29.95 17.41
N SER A 632 34.71 28.72 17.70
CA SER A 632 35.41 27.83 16.75
C SER A 632 34.55 27.52 15.52
N THR A 633 33.29 27.12 15.70
CA THR A 633 32.35 26.84 14.60
C THR A 633 32.09 28.08 13.73
N LEU A 634 32.10 29.27 14.32
CA LEU A 634 32.01 30.53 13.57
C LEU A 634 33.32 30.92 12.86
N GLY A 635 34.45 30.30 13.21
CA GLY A 635 35.78 30.58 12.66
C GLY A 635 36.28 31.98 12.96
N ILE A 636 35.97 32.47 14.15
CA ILE A 636 36.36 33.80 14.63
C ILE A 636 37.14 33.63 15.93
N ALA A 637 38.14 34.49 16.15
CA ALA A 637 38.91 34.47 17.39
C ALA A 637 38.01 34.83 18.59
N GLU A 638 38.25 34.23 19.75
CA GLU A 638 37.51 34.53 20.99
C GLU A 638 37.64 36.01 21.43
N THR A 639 38.68 36.70 20.95
CA THR A 639 38.94 38.12 21.18
C THR A 639 38.11 39.05 20.30
N THR A 640 37.33 38.51 19.36
CA THR A 640 36.61 39.32 18.38
C THR A 640 35.29 39.88 18.92
N SER A 641 35.01 41.16 18.66
CA SER A 641 33.79 41.82 19.14
C SER A 641 32.52 41.26 18.48
N LEU A 642 31.67 40.60 19.28
CA LEU A 642 30.39 40.04 18.86
C LEU A 642 29.42 41.13 18.34
N LEU A 643 29.44 42.33 18.92
CA LEU A 643 28.60 43.45 18.48
C LEU A 643 28.97 43.94 17.06
N ALA A 644 30.26 43.95 16.71
CA ALA A 644 30.72 44.35 15.38
C ALA A 644 30.41 43.29 14.31
N ILE A 645 30.45 42.01 14.67
CA ILE A 645 30.29 40.88 13.74
C ILE A 645 28.83 40.47 13.53
N LYS A 646 27.91 40.84 14.42
CA LYS A 646 26.47 40.54 14.30
C LYS A 646 25.86 40.92 12.94
N ARG A 647 26.41 41.92 12.24
CA ARG A 647 25.98 42.37 10.90
C ARG A 647 26.98 42.06 9.77
N SER A 648 27.97 41.18 10.02
CA SER A 648 29.01 40.86 9.06
C SER A 648 28.47 40.04 7.88
N VAL A 649 28.66 40.57 6.66
CA VAL A 649 28.34 39.86 5.41
C VAL A 649 29.21 38.60 5.26
N PHE A 650 30.46 38.65 5.72
CA PHE A 650 31.37 37.50 5.72
C PHE A 650 30.81 36.34 6.56
N LEU A 651 30.37 36.61 7.80
CA LEU A 651 29.82 35.57 8.67
C LEU A 651 28.52 34.97 8.10
N GLN A 652 27.66 35.81 7.52
CA GLN A 652 26.47 35.36 6.81
C GLN A 652 26.82 34.42 5.63
N GLN A 653 27.83 34.77 4.83
CA GLN A 653 28.28 33.94 3.70
C GLN A 653 28.92 32.64 4.16
N ARG A 654 29.71 32.66 5.24
CA ARG A 654 30.34 31.48 5.85
C ARG A 654 29.30 30.48 6.38
N MET A 655 28.33 30.95 7.15
CA MET A 655 27.20 30.12 7.63
C MET A 655 26.36 29.56 6.48
N ASN A 656 26.17 30.35 5.42
CA ASN A 656 25.48 29.89 4.23
C ASN A 656 26.29 28.89 3.41
N ALA A 657 27.63 28.97 3.41
CA ALA A 657 28.52 28.02 2.76
C ALA A 657 28.54 26.69 3.54
N LEU A 658 28.65 26.73 4.87
CA LEU A 658 28.53 25.56 5.75
C LEU A 658 27.20 24.82 5.52
N ALA A 659 26.08 25.54 5.52
CA ALA A 659 24.76 24.96 5.24
C ALA A 659 24.62 24.38 3.82
N VAL A 660 25.32 24.92 2.81
CA VAL A 660 25.34 24.31 1.45
C VAL A 660 26.24 23.08 1.44
N LYS A 661 27.40 23.12 2.09
CA LYS A 661 28.36 22.01 2.17
C LYS A 661 27.73 20.80 2.87
N HIS A 662 27.05 20.99 4.00
CA HIS A 662 26.30 19.93 4.67
C HIS A 662 25.24 19.30 3.76
N ARG A 663 24.44 20.12 3.06
CA ARG A 663 23.42 19.62 2.13
C ARG A 663 24.02 18.88 0.94
N LEU A 664 25.13 19.37 0.40
CA LEU A 664 25.83 18.73 -0.70
C LEU A 664 26.40 17.37 -0.26
N ARG A 665 27.07 17.31 0.89
CA ARG A 665 27.54 16.06 1.51
C ARG A 665 26.42 15.07 1.71
N ASP A 666 25.30 15.50 2.29
CA ASP A 666 24.18 14.62 2.53
C ASP A 666 23.63 14.06 1.22
N LYS A 667 23.38 14.90 0.20
CA LYS A 667 22.94 14.42 -1.12
C LYS A 667 23.94 13.47 -1.80
N LEU A 668 25.25 13.69 -1.63
CA LEU A 668 26.29 12.79 -2.15
C LEU A 668 26.31 11.45 -1.40
N ARG A 669 26.20 11.45 -0.06
CA ARG A 669 26.08 10.23 0.76
C ARG A 669 24.86 9.42 0.33
N GLN A 670 23.70 10.07 0.26
CA GLN A 670 22.45 9.44 -0.15
C GLN A 670 22.60 8.74 -1.50
N ARG A 671 23.25 9.40 -2.48
CA ARG A 671 23.51 8.83 -3.80
C ARG A 671 24.50 7.65 -3.77
N LYS A 672 25.56 7.71 -2.97
CA LYS A 672 26.53 6.58 -2.81
C LYS A 672 25.82 5.34 -2.26
N PHE A 673 25.01 5.50 -1.20
CA PHE A 673 24.21 4.40 -0.63
C PHE A 673 23.16 3.86 -1.63
N GLU A 674 22.52 4.72 -2.43
CA GLU A 674 21.57 4.32 -3.46
C GLU A 674 22.25 3.54 -4.61
N ASN A 675 23.38 4.01 -5.13
CA ASN A 675 24.13 3.39 -6.23
C ASN A 675 24.64 1.98 -5.86
N GLU A 676 25.32 1.85 -4.72
CA GLU A 676 25.85 0.56 -4.24
C GLU A 676 24.73 -0.50 -4.09
N ARG A 677 23.51 -0.06 -3.81
CA ARG A 677 22.35 -0.92 -3.57
C ARG A 677 21.64 -1.29 -4.87
N LEU A 678 21.53 -0.35 -5.81
CA LEU A 678 20.97 -0.59 -7.14
C LEU A 678 21.78 -1.65 -7.90
N GLU A 679 23.10 -1.52 -7.91
CA GLU A 679 23.99 -2.46 -8.62
C GLU A 679 23.88 -3.90 -8.09
N ARG A 680 23.64 -4.08 -6.77
CA ARG A 680 23.53 -5.41 -6.15
C ARG A 680 22.12 -6.00 -6.23
N ALA A 681 21.07 -5.20 -6.03
CA ALA A 681 19.68 -5.64 -6.22
C ALA A 681 19.42 -6.09 -7.67
N TYR A 682 20.05 -5.39 -8.62
CA TYR A 682 20.02 -5.69 -10.05
C TYR A 682 20.64 -7.05 -10.41
N ARG A 683 21.66 -7.51 -9.67
CA ARG A 683 22.28 -8.83 -9.88
C ARG A 683 21.40 -10.01 -9.44
N ARG A 684 20.40 -9.78 -8.58
CA ARG A 684 19.54 -10.84 -8.01
C ARG A 684 18.18 -11.00 -8.69
N THR A 685 17.71 -10.04 -9.49
CA THR A 685 16.41 -10.11 -10.16
C THR A 685 16.53 -9.99 -11.68
N ILE A 686 16.46 -11.14 -12.36
CA ILE A 686 16.36 -11.23 -13.83
C ILE A 686 14.93 -10.81 -14.24
N ASN A 687 14.83 -9.90 -15.23
CA ASN A 687 13.66 -9.60 -16.07
C ASN A 687 12.70 -8.43 -15.79
N GLU A 688 13.16 -7.20 -15.48
CA GLU A 688 12.27 -6.02 -15.63
C GLU A 688 12.93 -4.76 -16.19
N SER A 689 12.96 -4.63 -17.52
CA SER A 689 13.59 -3.48 -18.22
C SER A 689 12.90 -2.13 -18.00
N LYS A 690 11.61 -2.11 -17.61
CA LYS A 690 10.86 -0.87 -17.31
C LYS A 690 11.24 -0.27 -15.96
N HIS A 691 11.40 -1.10 -14.92
CA HIS A 691 11.84 -0.64 -13.60
C HIS A 691 13.27 -0.07 -13.66
N LYS A 692 14.14 -0.66 -14.50
CA LYS A 692 15.48 -0.10 -14.81
C LYS A 692 15.41 1.36 -15.26
N LYS A 693 14.50 1.69 -16.19
CA LYS A 693 14.34 3.06 -16.71
C LYS A 693 13.77 4.01 -15.66
N HIS A 694 12.83 3.57 -14.83
CA HIS A 694 12.21 4.43 -13.82
C HIS A 694 13.19 4.82 -12.71
N ILE A 695 13.93 3.85 -12.17
CA ILE A 695 14.89 4.11 -11.09
C ILE A 695 16.10 4.91 -11.61
N ALA A 696 16.68 4.51 -12.75
CA ALA A 696 17.77 5.27 -13.38
C ALA A 696 17.33 6.71 -13.72
N GLY A 697 16.11 6.87 -14.23
CA GLY A 697 15.54 8.19 -14.50
C GLY A 697 15.25 9.03 -13.26
N SER A 698 15.01 8.43 -12.09
CA SER A 698 14.91 9.17 -10.82
C SER A 698 16.28 9.67 -10.36
N MET A 699 17.31 8.84 -10.46
CA MET A 699 18.68 9.19 -10.07
C MET A 699 19.26 10.27 -10.98
N GLN A 700 19.05 10.18 -12.29
CA GLN A 700 19.50 11.17 -13.26
C GLN A 700 18.82 12.54 -13.04
N ARG A 701 17.55 12.56 -12.60
CA ARG A 701 16.83 13.80 -12.27
C ARG A 701 17.42 14.57 -11.08
N ARG A 702 18.17 13.91 -10.18
CA ARG A 702 18.78 14.54 -8.99
C ARG A 702 20.17 15.13 -9.26
N GLU A 703 20.80 14.75 -10.37
CA GLU A 703 22.16 15.18 -10.75
C GLU A 703 22.32 16.70 -10.92
N PRO A 704 21.40 17.41 -11.60
CA PRO A 704 21.51 18.86 -11.75
C PRO A 704 21.37 19.62 -10.42
N THR A 705 20.75 19.01 -9.39
CA THR A 705 20.60 19.64 -8.07
C THR A 705 21.92 19.60 -7.30
N VAL A 706 22.64 18.48 -7.35
CA VAL A 706 23.98 18.34 -6.73
C VAL A 706 24.98 19.28 -7.39
N GLN A 707 24.98 19.36 -8.73
CA GLN A 707 25.80 20.32 -9.48
C GLN A 707 25.46 21.77 -9.13
N ARG A 708 24.18 22.13 -9.01
CA ARG A 708 23.77 23.48 -8.56
C ARG A 708 24.23 23.79 -7.14
N LEU A 709 24.22 22.81 -6.23
CA LEU A 709 24.71 22.98 -4.87
C LEU A 709 26.22 23.20 -4.84
N SER A 710 27.02 22.44 -5.60
CA SER A 710 28.47 22.65 -5.67
C SER A 710 28.83 24.00 -6.29
N GLN A 711 28.15 24.39 -7.38
CA GLN A 711 28.31 25.72 -7.99
C GLN A 711 27.98 26.85 -7.01
N LYS A 712 26.89 26.70 -6.24
CA LYS A 712 26.48 27.69 -5.24
C LYS A 712 27.48 27.79 -4.08
N TYR A 713 28.00 26.65 -3.62
CA TYR A 713 29.05 26.62 -2.59
C TYR A 713 30.32 27.33 -3.08
N ASN A 714 30.78 27.00 -4.28
CA ASN A 714 31.97 27.61 -4.87
C ASN A 714 31.80 29.13 -5.07
N ALA A 715 30.60 29.59 -5.45
CA ALA A 715 30.30 31.01 -5.55
C ALA A 715 30.40 31.74 -4.20
N LEU A 716 29.92 31.12 -3.12
CA LEU A 716 30.05 31.67 -1.75
C LEU A 716 31.52 31.73 -1.31
N CYS A 717 32.32 30.70 -1.61
CA CYS A 717 33.75 30.68 -1.28
C CYS A 717 34.52 31.79 -2.02
N ARG A 718 34.24 31.98 -3.32
CA ARG A 718 34.83 33.10 -4.09
C ARG A 718 34.43 34.46 -3.53
N SER A 719 33.17 34.62 -3.14
CA SER A 719 32.72 35.88 -2.52
C SER A 719 33.40 36.14 -1.17
N MET A 720 33.63 35.11 -0.36
CA MET A 720 34.37 35.24 0.90
C MET A 720 35.84 35.62 0.67
N ALA A 721 36.48 35.07 -0.37
CA ALA A 721 37.84 35.46 -0.75
C ALA A 721 37.93 36.96 -1.11
N ILE A 722 36.94 37.48 -1.84
CA ILE A 722 36.85 38.92 -2.17
C ILE A 722 36.71 39.76 -0.89
N LEU A 723 35.85 39.36 0.04
CA LEU A 723 35.65 40.09 1.31
C LEU A 723 36.91 40.13 2.19
N ILE A 724 37.75 39.10 2.13
CA ILE A 724 39.05 39.09 2.82
C ILE A 724 40.03 40.04 2.13
N GLN A 725 40.11 40.01 0.79
CA GLN A 725 40.98 40.90 0.02
C GLN A 725 40.63 42.38 0.19
N THR A 726 39.35 42.71 0.35
CA THR A 726 38.87 44.09 0.55
C THR A 726 38.88 44.56 2.00
N GLY A 727 39.38 43.74 2.94
CA GLY A 727 39.45 44.09 4.37
C GLY A 727 38.11 44.12 5.09
N GLN A 728 37.06 43.53 4.52
CA GLN A 728 35.70 43.50 5.07
C GLN A 728 35.41 42.22 5.90
N ALA A 729 36.41 41.35 6.08
CA ALA A 729 36.33 40.14 6.89
C ALA A 729 37.03 40.31 8.26
N PRO A 730 36.63 39.55 9.29
CA PRO A 730 37.30 39.54 10.59
C PRO A 730 38.79 39.14 10.49
N GLN A 731 39.61 39.64 11.42
CA GLN A 731 41.03 39.28 11.50
C GLN A 731 41.18 37.77 11.74
N GLY A 732 42.02 37.10 10.92
CA GLY A 732 42.20 35.65 10.96
C GLY A 732 41.17 34.84 10.16
N ALA A 733 40.30 35.50 9.37
CA ALA A 733 39.36 34.80 8.49
C ALA A 733 40.06 33.92 7.45
N VAL A 734 39.60 32.67 7.32
CA VAL A 734 40.09 31.69 6.34
C VAL A 734 38.98 31.36 5.33
N VAL A 735 39.32 31.31 4.05
CA VAL A 735 38.39 30.88 2.98
C VAL A 735 38.32 29.36 2.93
N PRO A 736 37.12 28.76 2.90
CA PRO A 736 36.96 27.33 2.69
C PRO A 736 37.43 26.89 1.29
N GLU A 737 37.94 25.67 1.17
CA GLU A 737 38.37 25.10 -0.12
C GLU A 737 37.22 24.98 -1.11
N LEU A 738 37.53 25.20 -2.40
CA LEU A 738 36.60 25.02 -3.52
C LEU A 738 36.40 23.54 -3.83
N ILE A 739 35.17 23.15 -4.18
CA ILE A 739 34.85 21.78 -4.60
C ILE A 739 35.12 21.66 -6.10
N PRO A 740 35.94 20.68 -6.55
CA PRO A 740 36.21 20.45 -7.96
C PRO A 740 34.90 20.23 -8.76
N PRO A 741 34.74 20.84 -9.94
CA PRO A 741 33.56 20.64 -10.78
C PRO A 741 33.49 19.22 -11.37
N ASP A 742 34.65 18.60 -11.60
CA ASP A 742 34.80 17.25 -12.13
C ASP A 742 35.12 16.27 -10.99
N GLY A 743 34.59 15.04 -11.06
CA GLY A 743 34.92 14.00 -10.07
C GLY A 743 34.08 14.00 -8.79
N LEU A 744 33.10 14.90 -8.64
CA LEU A 744 32.06 14.86 -7.57
C LEU A 744 31.35 13.50 -7.42
N TRP A 745 31.46 12.65 -8.44
CA TRP A 745 30.82 11.35 -8.55
C TRP A 745 31.76 10.18 -8.25
N LYS A 746 33.06 10.44 -8.06
CA LYS A 746 34.12 9.46 -7.77
C LYS A 746 34.67 9.60 -6.33
N LEU A 747 34.03 10.42 -5.50
CA LEU A 747 34.50 10.79 -4.16
C LEU A 747 34.52 9.56 -3.23
N ASP A 748 35.68 9.29 -2.63
CA ASP A 748 35.88 8.21 -1.67
C ASP A 748 35.73 8.69 -0.21
N VAL A 749 35.76 7.78 0.78
CA VAL A 749 35.57 8.09 2.21
C VAL A 749 36.63 9.05 2.75
N ASP A 750 37.82 9.06 2.14
CA ASP A 750 38.95 9.92 2.51
C ASP A 750 39.01 11.25 1.75
N ASP A 751 38.00 11.56 0.94
CA ASP A 751 37.97 12.79 0.14
C ASP A 751 37.81 14.05 1.00
N THR A 752 38.53 15.14 0.64
CA THR A 752 38.53 16.41 1.38
C THR A 752 37.15 17.05 1.47
N ILE A 753 36.22 16.67 0.60
CA ILE A 753 34.81 17.07 0.73
C ILE A 753 34.25 16.70 2.10
N TRP A 754 34.73 15.66 2.78
CA TRP A 754 34.28 15.20 4.10
C TRP A 754 34.96 15.91 5.28
N GLN A 755 36.03 16.65 5.04
CA GLN A 755 36.76 17.42 6.05
C GLN A 755 36.25 18.87 6.11
N ASP A 756 36.08 19.42 7.31
CA ASP A 756 35.59 20.80 7.54
C ASP A 756 36.71 21.82 7.73
N ILE A 757 37.77 21.70 6.92
CA ILE A 757 38.87 22.67 6.87
C ILE A 757 38.29 24.07 6.65
N GLY A 758 38.40 24.92 7.67
CA GLY A 758 37.91 26.29 7.67
C GLY A 758 36.39 26.47 7.82
N LEU A 759 35.61 25.48 8.26
CA LEU A 759 34.15 25.60 8.47
C LEU A 759 33.62 24.98 9.77
N ASP A 760 34.30 23.99 10.36
CA ASP A 760 34.06 23.44 11.70
C ASP A 760 35.29 22.62 12.13
N GLU A 761 36.06 23.10 13.11
CA GLU A 761 37.19 22.33 13.66
C GLU A 761 36.75 21.68 14.98
N ASN A 762 36.23 20.45 14.82
CA ASN A 762 36.06 19.37 15.79
C ASN A 762 34.74 19.27 16.57
N ASP A 763 34.09 18.10 16.41
CA ASP A 763 33.44 17.40 17.52
C ASP A 763 33.63 15.86 17.42
N HIS A 764 34.04 15.26 18.55
CA HIS A 764 34.25 13.83 18.85
C HIS A 764 35.49 13.12 18.27
N ASN A 765 36.68 13.24 18.89
CA ASN A 765 37.86 12.41 18.65
C ASN A 765 38.21 12.11 17.16
N GLY A 766 37.79 12.97 16.22
CA GLY A 766 38.15 12.93 14.80
C GLY A 766 37.70 11.71 13.99
N GLN A 767 36.85 10.79 14.51
CA GLN A 767 36.50 9.56 13.79
C GLN A 767 35.00 9.43 13.50
N PRO A 768 34.59 9.33 12.22
CA PRO A 768 33.19 9.11 11.84
C PRO A 768 32.58 7.84 12.48
N PRO A 769 31.26 7.79 12.71
CA PRO A 769 30.58 6.59 13.23
C PRO A 769 30.88 5.33 12.40
N LEU A 770 30.90 4.16 13.04
CA LEU A 770 31.28 2.90 12.38
C LEU A 770 30.35 2.54 11.21
N TRP A 771 29.04 2.81 11.32
CA TRP A 771 28.10 2.61 10.20
C TRP A 771 28.45 3.42 8.95
N LEU A 772 29.25 4.48 9.08
CA LEU A 772 29.67 5.33 7.97
C LEU A 772 31.01 4.90 7.38
N ARG A 773 31.97 4.47 8.22
CA ARG A 773 33.36 4.20 7.81
C ARG A 773 33.75 2.73 7.69
N ASP A 774 33.01 1.81 8.31
CA ASP A 774 33.35 0.39 8.35
C ASP A 774 32.44 -0.43 7.42
N ASP A 775 33.02 -1.01 6.39
CA ASP A 775 32.32 -1.83 5.39
C ASP A 775 31.70 -3.09 5.98
N LYS A 776 32.35 -3.71 6.96
CA LYS A 776 31.85 -4.88 7.66
C LYS A 776 30.65 -4.50 8.53
N VAL A 777 30.66 -3.34 9.19
CA VAL A 777 29.49 -2.83 9.93
C VAL A 777 28.34 -2.51 8.97
N ARG A 778 28.61 -1.87 7.83
CA ARG A 778 27.59 -1.62 6.78
C ARG A 778 27.02 -2.91 6.20
N ALA A 779 27.84 -3.95 6.04
CA ALA A 779 27.38 -5.27 5.62
C ALA A 779 26.59 -5.98 6.72
N GLY A 780 27.07 -5.96 7.95
CA GLY A 780 26.44 -6.54 9.12
C GLY A 780 25.05 -5.95 9.38
N ILE A 781 24.89 -4.62 9.33
CA ILE A 781 23.56 -3.97 9.47
C ILE A 781 22.57 -4.50 8.44
N ARG A 782 23.02 -4.70 7.18
CA ARG A 782 22.16 -5.24 6.12
C ARG A 782 21.76 -6.69 6.41
N SER A 783 22.72 -7.54 6.75
CA SER A 783 22.47 -8.94 7.08
C SER A 783 21.56 -9.07 8.32
N MET A 784 21.74 -8.19 9.31
CA MET A 784 20.88 -8.11 10.50
C MET A 784 19.44 -7.77 10.13
N LEU A 785 19.23 -6.73 9.31
CA LEU A 785 17.90 -6.34 8.84
C LEU A 785 17.25 -7.44 8.00
N ASP A 786 18.00 -8.07 7.08
CA ASP A 786 17.49 -9.18 6.27
C ASP A 786 17.10 -10.38 7.15
N HIS A 787 17.92 -10.71 8.16
CA HIS A 787 17.63 -11.77 9.13
C HIS A 787 16.38 -11.46 9.97
N ASP A 788 16.26 -10.25 10.51
CA ASP A 788 15.10 -9.80 11.30
C ASP A 788 13.81 -9.85 10.46
N ARG A 789 13.87 -9.40 9.18
CA ARG A 789 12.73 -9.50 8.25
C ARG A 789 12.38 -10.94 7.90
N CYS A 790 13.34 -11.86 7.85
CA CYS A 790 13.06 -13.28 7.68
C CYS A 790 12.37 -13.89 8.92
N ILE A 791 12.75 -13.47 10.14
CA ILE A 791 12.05 -13.91 11.36
C ILE A 791 10.58 -13.45 11.34
N GLU A 792 10.32 -12.19 10.98
CA GLU A 792 8.96 -11.68 10.82
C GLU A 792 8.16 -12.46 9.78
N GLU A 793 8.76 -12.72 8.61
CA GLU A 793 8.11 -13.47 7.54
C GLU A 793 7.82 -14.92 7.96
N GLU A 794 8.73 -15.57 8.69
CA GLU A 794 8.53 -16.91 9.21
C GLU A 794 7.30 -16.98 10.13
N LYS A 795 7.18 -16.03 11.06
CA LYS A 795 6.00 -15.87 11.92
C LYS A 795 4.75 -15.61 11.09
N GLY A 796 4.82 -14.69 10.13
CA GLY A 796 3.71 -14.36 9.22
C GLY A 796 3.20 -15.57 8.45
N LEU A 797 4.10 -16.33 7.80
CA LEU A 797 3.76 -17.53 7.04
C LEU A 797 3.17 -18.64 7.91
N PHE A 798 3.66 -18.80 9.15
CA PHE A 798 3.08 -19.75 10.09
C PHE A 798 1.61 -19.40 10.40
N ARG A 799 1.32 -18.13 10.71
CA ARG A 799 -0.05 -17.69 10.96
C ARG A 799 -0.94 -17.81 9.73
N GLU A 800 -0.45 -17.43 8.56
CA GLU A 800 -1.18 -17.56 7.30
C GLU A 800 -1.53 -19.03 7.02
N ARG A 801 -0.60 -19.96 7.28
CA ARG A 801 -0.86 -21.41 7.19
C ARG A 801 -1.97 -21.84 8.15
N VAL A 802 -1.90 -21.43 9.42
CA VAL A 802 -2.93 -21.75 10.43
C VAL A 802 -4.29 -21.16 10.01
N ALA A 803 -4.30 -19.92 9.51
CA ALA A 803 -5.50 -19.25 9.04
C ALA A 803 -6.19 -20.00 7.89
N LEU A 804 -5.41 -20.51 6.94
CA LEU A 804 -5.94 -21.35 5.86
C LEU A 804 -6.53 -22.66 6.39
N GLN A 805 -5.85 -23.32 7.33
CA GLN A 805 -6.32 -24.58 7.93
C GLN A 805 -7.62 -24.37 8.71
N ASP A 806 -7.67 -23.36 9.57
CA ASP A 806 -8.87 -22.99 10.32
C ASP A 806 -10.05 -22.70 9.38
N TRP A 807 -9.81 -21.91 8.34
CA TRP A 807 -10.84 -21.57 7.36
C TRP A 807 -11.35 -22.79 6.61
N VAL A 808 -10.48 -23.66 6.12
CA VAL A 808 -10.91 -24.90 5.41
C VAL A 808 -11.72 -25.81 6.33
N CYS A 809 -11.31 -25.96 7.60
CA CYS A 809 -12.06 -26.76 8.57
C CYS A 809 -13.46 -26.18 8.84
N GLU A 810 -13.57 -24.86 9.01
CA GLU A 810 -14.85 -24.17 9.19
C GLU A 810 -15.74 -24.33 7.95
N GLU A 811 -15.23 -24.02 6.75
CA GLU A 811 -16.00 -24.12 5.51
C GLU A 811 -16.47 -25.55 5.24
N TRP A 812 -15.63 -26.55 5.52
CA TRP A 812 -16.01 -27.95 5.36
C TRP A 812 -17.15 -28.36 6.31
N ALA A 813 -17.08 -27.91 7.58
CA ALA A 813 -18.15 -28.17 8.54
C ALA A 813 -19.46 -27.50 8.12
N VAL A 814 -19.41 -26.24 7.67
CA VAL A 814 -20.58 -25.50 7.15
C VAL A 814 -21.19 -26.23 5.95
N VAL A 815 -20.37 -26.64 4.97
CA VAL A 815 -20.84 -27.35 3.78
C VAL A 815 -21.49 -28.68 4.13
N ARG A 816 -20.91 -29.44 5.09
CA ARG A 816 -21.50 -30.71 5.55
C ARG A 816 -22.88 -30.52 6.15
N VAL A 817 -23.02 -29.61 7.10
CA VAL A 817 -24.30 -29.33 7.77
C VAL A 817 -25.32 -28.79 6.75
N ALA A 818 -24.90 -27.91 5.85
CA ALA A 818 -25.77 -27.42 4.78
C ALA A 818 -26.25 -28.55 3.87
N SER A 819 -25.36 -29.46 3.47
CA SER A 819 -25.71 -30.61 2.63
C SER A 819 -26.68 -31.56 3.32
N GLU A 820 -26.51 -31.81 4.62
CA GLU A 820 -27.43 -32.66 5.40
C GLU A 820 -28.85 -32.06 5.47
N ARG A 821 -28.96 -30.72 5.55
CA ARG A 821 -30.25 -30.01 5.58
C ARG A 821 -30.96 -29.98 4.24
N THR A 822 -30.22 -29.91 3.15
CA THR A 822 -30.80 -29.79 1.80
C THR A 822 -31.10 -31.11 1.13
N GLY A 823 -30.69 -32.24 1.73
CA GLY A 823 -30.76 -33.58 1.13
C GLY A 823 -29.96 -33.67 -0.16
#